data_AF-A0A7C6NPZ2-F1
#
_entry.id   AF-A0A7C6NPZ2-F1
#
_cell.length_a   1.000
_cell.length_b   1.000
_cell.length_c   1.000
_cell.angle_alpha   90.00
_cell.angle_beta   90.00
_cell.angle_gamma   90.00
#
_symmetry.space_group_name_H-M   'P 1'
#
loop_
_entity.id
_entity.type
_entity.pdbx_description
1 polymer ?
#
loop_
_entity_poly.entity_id
_entity_poly.type
_entity_poly.pdbx_seq_one_letter_code
_entity_poly.pdbx_strand_id
1 'polypeptide(L)'
;MRVLLILLCFVAAMPMSQLYAQPLSCPAQPIQNPCNSQDIDQSGSTDSLLPRNALNPIDLYSGNKYLREVDLAPHPHAPELEIVRHYNAMDTRYGLFGGAWNLSYDARLIISPTGVQLHQANGTLKPLGPEQGNLVSNPDHFIWFFRNGDAWHFNQDGWLIQLQRHNQAPLYIDRHSQEDLKNRVKRIHQKHLVLELHYLSFSGHPPLLSHISSAQGTFYYHYTALEGSALQQLQRVTYPDQRQLYYHYETALQAGNIWALTGKSIQQSPQSTPRRVRSWAYDLQGRAIFVMAESQQWVRLYYPDAEHPLQTRLQSPAGLTQVQFSASTPRVIQSVRGATCWACPPPFTRHADRIEFEHFTVYHDAQQRIRAIHGQFEGWPDLKLDYNAKGQLVRWQTAQLQPTRLFYHPNGLALRMEHANGDRQQLRYNAQQQVAAIDYHNAHQQLSTQLWRPSPQHLHISHPTEDEQLMFNPAGALLQRDVQRRLATPNGSIKWHYQERFHYNADQYLVRHDLPEGGFLHYIWQKQQLIAIEWENRQGQRQRVIERGPDLDRYGNGLVQERAFSPTQVVQRLRSAKQTWWQQNLSKQAGLIVSAHQSYPLLNHPTSSHHYYYNAKRQLIIDQATNQNALFYAWKNTGELAAQNHLSTPTLQRDASGLIRHWSKNQEDYMLQYNALRRLDVVYKAGKAVQKNSHNAYGFRIYAQHYPQGKQLFFLYHNKKIVAEYQADITAKLPVYAAQPVSRRYIYFQNQPVGLIDYHLDPQGKLLVMHSDHLGAVHIISDAQQQLRWAASYDAFGAATKIAGDLEFHLRREGQYYDLATGWHDNLLRTYVPDQGHYLEPDPLGPSPATQLFGYTQQQPLNHTDPWGLLLFAFDGTRYDQSSGGVISILHQAAQDPSFYVAGPGNPENVDLDAAFAYTANQIVQQQWNNLINYLKTAQEHSPSAVTPIDIIGFSRGSALALHFSNQVTSHTQNGLFSYTDNYGEQIKACIQPRFIGLLDNVAQMGVAGANNHLYNFSVAPAWQWVVHGVAMHEHRYLFPLYSIGDNANSIEAGFIGAHGDLGGGYPQDPESEAKPLSDIALEWILWNARAQGLNFRDPQLKSGSYAYMHDENTSFNTDRRVQNYPLPFSLEHQLRQAQALHPVYGQSARREVRAFINTKLNAAEQKHNRSAKVDLEAYYLWLDQTLHWRPD
;
A
#
# COMPACT_ATOMS: atom_id res chain seq x y z
N MET A 1 7.75 21.78 -63.22
CA MET A 1 8.05 23.17 -62.82
C MET A 1 8.07 23.19 -61.29
N ARG A 2 9.08 23.67 -60.55
CA ARG A 2 9.85 24.94 -60.62
C ARG A 2 8.92 26.17 -60.49
N VAL A 3 9.18 27.20 -59.69
CA VAL A 3 10.27 27.52 -58.72
C VAL A 3 9.66 28.59 -57.76
N LEU A 4 9.86 28.53 -56.44
CA LEU A 4 10.83 29.34 -55.65
C LEU A 4 10.88 30.85 -55.99
N LEU A 5 11.13 31.81 -55.07
CA LEU A 5 11.08 31.91 -53.59
C LEU A 5 11.39 33.41 -53.25
N ILE A 6 11.87 33.67 -52.02
CA ILE A 6 13.08 34.48 -51.72
C ILE A 6 12.96 35.92 -51.14
N LEU A 7 13.65 36.07 -49.98
CA LEU A 7 14.15 37.26 -49.24
C LEU A 7 13.20 38.35 -48.68
N LEU A 8 13.53 39.06 -47.57
CA LEU A 8 14.07 38.73 -46.22
C LEU A 8 14.30 40.02 -45.38
N CYS A 9 14.62 39.87 -44.08
CA CYS A 9 15.27 40.87 -43.17
C CYS A 9 14.41 42.08 -42.68
N PHE A 10 14.55 42.61 -41.44
CA PHE A 10 15.05 42.10 -40.13
C PHE A 10 14.74 43.11 -38.98
N VAL A 11 14.82 42.67 -37.70
CA VAL A 11 15.02 43.46 -36.44
C VAL A 11 13.80 44.06 -35.67
N ALA A 12 13.48 43.38 -34.56
CA ALA A 12 13.15 43.84 -33.19
C ALA A 12 11.96 44.76 -32.80
N ALA A 13 11.06 44.19 -31.99
CA ALA A 13 10.75 44.65 -30.62
C ALA A 13 10.20 43.48 -29.75
N MET A 14 10.43 43.48 -28.43
CA MET A 14 9.86 42.52 -27.45
C MET A 14 8.97 43.26 -26.44
N PRO A 15 8.00 42.58 -25.77
CA PRO A 15 8.24 41.97 -24.44
C PRO A 15 8.01 40.46 -24.42
N MET A 16 8.78 39.68 -23.65
CA MET A 16 8.47 39.28 -22.26
C MET A 16 7.00 38.86 -22.06
N SER A 17 6.64 37.57 -22.16
CA SER A 17 6.92 36.46 -21.23
C SER A 17 6.03 36.44 -19.98
N GLN A 18 5.10 35.49 -19.93
CA GLN A 18 4.75 34.81 -18.68
C GLN A 18 4.25 33.41 -18.99
N LEU A 19 5.17 32.45 -18.94
CA LEU A 19 4.80 31.09 -18.63
C LEU A 19 4.26 31.14 -17.19
N TYR A 20 2.98 30.80 -17.07
CA TYR A 20 2.22 30.79 -15.82
C TYR A 20 2.01 29.34 -15.39
N ALA A 21 2.48 29.07 -14.19
CA ALA A 21 2.34 27.81 -13.50
C ALA A 21 0.86 27.40 -13.40
N GLN A 22 0.55 26.14 -13.72
CA GLN A 22 -0.72 25.44 -13.46
C GLN A 22 -0.37 24.16 -12.66
N PRO A 23 -1.08 23.82 -11.57
CA PRO A 23 -0.01 22.71 -10.10
C PRO A 23 0.01 21.26 -10.62
N LEU A 24 0.29 20.21 -9.84
CA LEU A 24 0.06 18.82 -10.29
C LEU A 24 -1.44 18.45 -10.37
N SER A 25 -2.19 18.97 -11.35
CA SER A 25 -3.59 18.58 -11.56
C SER A 25 -3.68 17.28 -12.34
N CYS A 26 -4.23 16.27 -11.66
CA CYS A 26 -4.39 14.89 -12.09
C CYS A 26 -5.84 14.67 -12.59
N PRO A 27 -6.09 13.67 -13.46
CA PRO A 27 -7.42 13.46 -14.05
C PRO A 27 -8.47 13.12 -13.00
N ALA A 28 -9.68 13.67 -13.15
CA ALA A 28 -10.74 13.62 -12.14
C ALA A 28 -11.24 12.20 -11.84
N GLN A 29 -11.58 11.96 -10.57
CA GLN A 29 -12.12 10.70 -10.04
C GLN A 29 -13.57 10.91 -9.56
N PRO A 30 -14.47 9.90 -9.64
CA PRO A 30 -15.84 10.00 -9.14
C PRO A 30 -15.91 10.05 -7.60
N ILE A 31 -16.96 10.67 -7.05
CA ILE A 31 -17.12 10.91 -5.60
C ILE A 31 -18.32 10.13 -5.04
N GLN A 32 -18.18 9.56 -3.84
CA GLN A 32 -19.23 8.81 -3.12
C GLN A 32 -20.11 9.73 -2.21
N ASN A 33 -20.88 9.12 -1.30
CA ASN A 33 -22.33 9.32 -1.29
C ASN A 33 -22.87 9.79 0.09
N PRO A 34 -23.58 10.94 0.21
CA PRO A 34 -23.72 11.68 1.49
C PRO A 34 -24.48 10.99 2.63
N CYS A 35 -25.67 10.43 2.42
CA CYS A 35 -26.50 9.84 3.50
C CYS A 35 -26.01 8.47 4.04
N ASN A 36 -24.70 8.31 4.27
CA ASN A 36 -24.16 7.33 5.20
C ASN A 36 -24.46 7.77 6.66
N SER A 37 -24.57 6.87 7.63
CA SER A 37 -24.69 7.29 9.03
C SER A 37 -23.33 7.77 9.53
N GLN A 38 -23.07 9.08 9.38
CA GLN A 38 -22.07 9.81 10.17
C GLN A 38 -22.14 9.36 11.63
N ASP A 39 -20.97 9.32 12.28
CA ASP A 39 -20.76 8.71 13.59
C ASP A 39 -21.82 9.07 14.64
N ILE A 40 -21.88 8.20 15.66
CA ILE A 40 -22.32 8.60 16.98
C ILE A 40 -21.46 9.80 17.40
N ASP A 41 -22.07 10.99 17.27
CA ASP A 41 -21.53 12.34 17.50
C ASP A 41 -20.80 13.06 16.32
N GLN A 42 -21.22 12.87 15.05
CA GLN A 42 -20.75 13.71 13.91
C GLN A 42 -21.78 14.66 13.26
N SER A 43 -23.03 14.73 13.75
CA SER A 43 -24.01 15.73 13.26
C SER A 43 -24.67 16.54 14.38
N GLY A 44 -23.82 17.08 15.27
CA GLY A 44 -24.18 17.97 16.38
C GLY A 44 -23.14 19.06 16.72
N SER A 45 -21.88 18.92 16.30
CA SER A 45 -20.88 20.00 16.34
C SER A 45 -19.79 19.76 15.28
N THR A 46 -19.13 20.82 14.82
CA THR A 46 -18.02 20.77 13.84
C THR A 46 -16.65 20.59 14.50
N ASP A 47 -16.59 20.00 15.70
CA ASP A 47 -15.50 20.25 16.66
C ASP A 47 -14.88 18.96 17.26
N SER A 48 -15.07 17.80 16.63
CA SER A 48 -14.65 16.49 17.19
C SER A 48 -13.55 15.79 16.37
N LEU A 49 -12.32 16.30 16.46
CA LEU A 49 -11.09 15.54 16.13
C LEU A 49 -10.81 14.40 17.12
N LEU A 50 -11.63 14.25 18.16
CA LEU A 50 -11.34 13.53 19.40
C LEU A 50 -12.63 12.87 19.91
N PRO A 51 -13.02 11.71 19.35
CA PRO A 51 -14.31 11.10 19.64
C PRO A 51 -14.46 10.74 21.12
N ARG A 52 -15.65 11.00 21.66
CA ARG A 52 -16.03 10.71 23.05
C ARG A 52 -16.26 9.22 23.35
N ASN A 53 -16.25 8.39 22.30
CA ASN A 53 -16.49 6.95 22.37
C ASN A 53 -15.17 6.17 22.41
N ALA A 54 -15.02 5.26 23.35
CA ALA A 54 -13.85 4.39 23.49
C ALA A 54 -14.29 2.97 23.89
N LEU A 55 -13.37 2.00 24.03
CA LEU A 55 -13.69 0.66 24.59
C LEU A 55 -14.83 -0.11 23.84
N ASN A 56 -15.02 0.25 22.57
CA ASN A 56 -15.76 -0.40 21.48
C ASN A 56 -17.29 -0.58 21.61
N PRO A 57 -18.08 0.46 21.25
CA PRO A 57 -17.97 1.81 21.79
C PRO A 57 -18.84 1.97 23.04
N ILE A 58 -18.22 2.46 24.10
CA ILE A 58 -18.83 3.02 25.30
C ILE A 58 -18.63 4.55 25.22
N ASP A 59 -19.70 5.31 25.40
CA ASP A 59 -19.60 6.76 25.61
C ASP A 59 -18.91 7.00 26.96
N LEU A 60 -17.73 7.62 26.93
CA LEU A 60 -16.90 7.79 28.13
C LEU A 60 -17.54 8.66 29.22
N TYR A 61 -18.58 9.44 28.93
CA TYR A 61 -19.27 10.27 29.93
C TYR A 61 -20.60 9.66 30.40
N SER A 62 -21.47 9.20 29.48
CA SER A 62 -22.76 8.60 29.86
C SER A 62 -22.65 7.15 30.29
N GLY A 63 -21.63 6.44 29.83
CA GLY A 63 -21.43 5.01 30.02
C GLY A 63 -22.35 4.11 29.21
N ASN A 64 -23.13 4.68 28.29
CA ASN A 64 -23.96 3.89 27.38
C ASN A 64 -23.09 3.03 26.45
N LYS A 65 -23.47 1.77 26.29
CA LYS A 65 -22.81 0.81 25.40
C LYS A 65 -23.56 0.73 24.07
N TYR A 66 -22.93 1.18 23.01
CA TYR A 66 -23.42 1.04 21.63
C TYR A 66 -22.71 -0.12 20.92
N LEU A 67 -23.35 -0.73 19.92
CA LEU A 67 -22.71 -1.72 19.04
C LEU A 67 -23.41 -1.69 17.66
N ARG A 68 -22.64 -1.55 16.58
CA ARG A 68 -23.10 -1.68 15.19
C ARG A 68 -22.60 -3.02 14.64
N GLU A 69 -23.49 -3.82 14.07
CA GLU A 69 -23.17 -5.08 13.41
C GLU A 69 -23.63 -4.98 11.96
N VAL A 70 -22.74 -5.26 11.02
CA VAL A 70 -23.11 -5.38 9.60
C VAL A 70 -23.50 -6.82 9.32
N ASP A 71 -24.68 -7.00 8.75
CA ASP A 71 -25.16 -8.29 8.24
C ASP A 71 -24.86 -8.38 6.74
N LEU A 72 -25.34 -7.39 5.97
CA LEU A 72 -25.07 -7.20 4.53
C LEU A 72 -24.53 -5.78 4.31
N ALA A 73 -23.59 -5.60 3.38
CA ALA A 73 -22.92 -4.33 3.12
C ALA A 73 -23.48 -3.60 1.87
N PRO A 74 -23.13 -2.32 1.61
CA PRO A 74 -23.72 -1.54 0.52
C PRO A 74 -23.20 -1.93 -0.89
N HIS A 75 -24.07 -2.52 -1.70
CA HIS A 75 -23.74 -2.94 -3.07
C HIS A 75 -23.36 -1.76 -4.00
N PRO A 76 -22.30 -1.87 -4.84
CA PRO A 76 -21.82 -0.78 -5.72
C PRO A 76 -22.89 0.00 -6.50
N HIS A 77 -23.85 -0.72 -7.09
CA HIS A 77 -24.89 -0.11 -7.92
C HIS A 77 -26.18 0.21 -7.16
N ALA A 78 -26.24 -0.12 -5.86
CA ALA A 78 -27.35 0.15 -4.95
C ALA A 78 -26.80 0.47 -3.54
N PRO A 79 -26.06 1.58 -3.38
CA PRO A 79 -25.28 1.89 -2.17
C PRO A 79 -26.13 2.35 -0.98
N GLU A 80 -27.45 2.11 -1.02
CA GLU A 80 -28.37 2.28 0.11
C GLU A 80 -28.98 0.94 0.58
N LEU A 81 -28.72 -0.16 -0.12
CA LEU A 81 -29.28 -1.48 0.15
C LEU A 81 -28.30 -2.33 0.98
N GLU A 82 -28.14 -1.99 2.26
CA GLU A 82 -27.40 -2.76 3.28
C GLU A 82 -28.34 -3.55 4.23
N ILE A 83 -27.80 -4.36 5.13
CA ILE A 83 -28.52 -4.85 6.34
C ILE A 83 -27.59 -4.59 7.53
N VAL A 84 -27.98 -3.70 8.42
CA VAL A 84 -27.15 -3.32 9.58
C VAL A 84 -28.00 -3.20 10.83
N ARG A 85 -27.55 -3.90 11.88
CA ARG A 85 -28.17 -3.90 13.21
C ARG A 85 -27.44 -2.94 14.13
N HIS A 86 -28.22 -2.23 14.93
CA HIS A 86 -27.73 -1.27 15.93
C HIS A 86 -28.25 -1.66 17.30
N TYR A 87 -27.34 -1.73 18.27
CA TYR A 87 -27.60 -1.98 19.68
C TYR A 87 -27.22 -0.79 20.54
N ASN A 88 -28.01 -0.53 21.57
CA ASN A 88 -27.85 0.57 22.52
C ASN A 88 -28.34 0.11 23.90
N ALA A 89 -27.45 -0.08 24.88
CA ALA A 89 -27.79 -0.68 26.18
C ALA A 89 -28.78 0.12 27.04
N MET A 90 -29.03 1.39 26.69
CA MET A 90 -30.02 2.26 27.33
C MET A 90 -31.30 2.45 26.48
N ASP A 91 -31.41 1.81 25.31
CA ASP A 91 -32.62 1.83 24.49
C ASP A 91 -33.65 0.81 25.02
N THR A 92 -34.76 1.31 25.56
CA THR A 92 -35.84 0.49 26.11
C THR A 92 -36.81 -0.06 25.05
N ARG A 93 -36.60 0.20 23.75
CA ARG A 93 -37.45 -0.31 22.68
C ARG A 93 -37.28 -1.81 22.48
N TYR A 94 -38.40 -2.50 22.23
CA TYR A 94 -38.43 -3.87 21.71
C TYR A 94 -38.58 -3.81 20.18
N GLY A 95 -37.46 -3.94 19.47
CA GLY A 95 -37.34 -3.68 18.04
C GLY A 95 -37.70 -4.87 17.14
N LEU A 96 -37.00 -5.01 16.01
CA LEU A 96 -37.13 -6.18 15.12
C LEU A 96 -36.51 -7.47 15.71
N PHE A 97 -35.55 -7.30 16.63
CA PHE A 97 -34.73 -8.39 17.19
C PHE A 97 -34.85 -8.51 18.72
N GLY A 98 -35.92 -7.99 19.33
CA GLY A 98 -36.07 -7.90 20.79
C GLY A 98 -35.58 -6.57 21.36
N GLY A 99 -35.30 -6.53 22.65
CA GLY A 99 -34.94 -5.31 23.37
C GLY A 99 -33.58 -4.74 22.96
N ALA A 100 -33.50 -3.41 22.90
CA ALA A 100 -32.29 -2.64 22.58
C ALA A 100 -31.69 -2.85 21.17
N TRP A 101 -32.30 -3.66 20.29
CA TRP A 101 -31.81 -3.96 18.94
C TRP A 101 -32.76 -3.50 17.82
N ASN A 102 -32.25 -2.73 16.86
CA ASN A 102 -33.02 -2.18 15.73
C ASN A 102 -32.24 -2.30 14.39
N LEU A 103 -32.93 -2.26 13.25
CA LEU A 103 -32.35 -2.26 11.90
C LEU A 103 -32.15 -0.81 11.39
N SER A 104 -31.17 -0.55 10.50
CA SER A 104 -30.97 0.79 9.87
C SER A 104 -32.28 1.43 9.37
N TYR A 105 -33.17 0.62 8.78
CA TYR A 105 -34.46 1.06 8.23
C TYR A 105 -35.60 1.21 9.25
N ASP A 106 -35.38 0.93 10.54
CA ASP A 106 -36.36 1.22 11.61
C ASP A 106 -36.40 2.71 12.00
N ALA A 107 -35.70 3.57 11.26
CA ALA A 107 -35.74 5.02 11.44
C ALA A 107 -37.17 5.56 11.32
N ARG A 108 -37.57 6.45 12.24
CA ARG A 108 -38.92 7.04 12.28
C ARG A 108 -38.88 8.56 12.40
N LEU A 109 -39.78 9.21 11.69
CA LEU A 109 -40.11 10.61 11.86
C LEU A 109 -41.16 10.75 12.97
N ILE A 110 -40.79 11.39 14.07
CA ILE A 110 -41.70 11.75 15.15
C ILE A 110 -42.11 13.20 14.92
N ILE A 111 -43.38 13.43 14.63
CA ILE A 111 -43.99 14.75 14.49
C ILE A 111 -44.78 15.05 15.76
N SER A 112 -44.57 16.23 16.34
CA SER A 112 -45.18 16.63 17.60
C SER A 112 -45.43 18.15 17.65
N PRO A 113 -46.28 18.66 18.56
CA PRO A 113 -46.49 20.10 18.73
C PRO A 113 -45.22 20.90 19.09
N THR A 114 -44.17 20.23 19.58
CA THR A 114 -42.87 20.83 19.94
C THR A 114 -41.80 20.70 18.85
N GLY A 115 -42.13 20.08 17.71
CA GLY A 115 -41.24 19.97 16.55
C GLY A 115 -41.17 18.58 15.92
N VAL A 116 -40.25 18.44 14.98
CA VAL A 116 -39.98 17.21 14.21
C VAL A 116 -38.67 16.59 14.69
N GLN A 117 -38.64 15.27 14.88
CA GLN A 117 -37.45 14.53 15.29
C GLN A 117 -37.28 13.27 14.44
N LEU A 118 -36.05 12.96 14.05
CA LEU A 118 -35.68 11.68 13.49
C LEU A 118 -35.19 10.76 14.61
N HIS A 119 -35.97 9.73 14.92
CA HIS A 119 -35.53 8.64 15.77
C HIS A 119 -34.71 7.66 14.92
N GLN A 120 -33.40 7.61 15.16
CA GLN A 120 -32.46 6.79 14.40
C GLN A 120 -32.39 5.35 14.94
N ALA A 121 -31.86 4.41 14.12
CA ALA A 121 -31.78 2.99 14.46
C ALA A 121 -30.96 2.72 15.74
N ASN A 122 -29.82 3.41 15.90
CA ASN A 122 -28.98 3.41 17.10
C ASN A 122 -29.64 3.97 18.38
N GLY A 123 -30.91 4.41 18.32
CA GLY A 123 -31.64 4.98 19.46
C GLY A 123 -31.30 6.44 19.78
N THR A 124 -30.60 7.16 18.89
CA THR A 124 -30.44 8.61 19.05
C THR A 124 -31.66 9.35 18.46
N LEU A 125 -32.18 10.30 19.23
CA LEU A 125 -33.19 11.26 18.76
C LEU A 125 -32.47 12.49 18.20
N LYS A 126 -32.56 12.70 16.88
CA LYS A 126 -32.00 13.86 16.19
C LYS A 126 -33.11 14.88 15.90
N PRO A 127 -33.10 16.09 16.48
CA PRO A 127 -34.06 17.12 16.11
C PRO A 127 -33.86 17.54 14.64
N LEU A 128 -34.97 17.78 13.95
CA LEU A 128 -35.00 18.21 12.55
C LEU A 128 -35.68 19.58 12.48
N GLY A 129 -34.97 20.58 11.97
CA GLY A 129 -35.44 21.95 11.83
C GLY A 129 -35.00 22.61 10.52
N PRO A 130 -35.31 23.92 10.35
CA PRO A 130 -35.13 24.64 9.08
C PRO A 130 -33.68 24.70 8.57
N GLU A 131 -32.69 24.49 9.44
CA GLU A 131 -31.28 24.44 9.05
C GLU A 131 -30.88 23.10 8.43
N GLN A 132 -31.54 22.00 8.81
CA GLN A 132 -31.28 20.67 8.26
C GLN A 132 -32.10 20.39 7.00
N GLY A 133 -33.30 20.98 6.87
CA GLY A 133 -34.23 20.71 5.78
C GLY A 133 -35.63 21.25 6.01
N ASN A 134 -36.60 20.73 5.26
CA ASN A 134 -38.02 21.06 5.40
C ASN A 134 -38.89 19.79 5.35
N LEU A 135 -39.98 19.80 6.11
CA LEU A 135 -41.03 18.76 6.09
C LEU A 135 -42.15 19.15 5.11
N VAL A 136 -42.54 18.20 4.26
CA VAL A 136 -43.77 18.24 3.45
C VAL A 136 -44.70 17.13 3.93
N SER A 137 -46.00 17.45 4.07
CA SER A 137 -47.03 16.51 4.51
C SER A 137 -48.05 16.32 3.39
N ASN A 138 -48.21 15.07 2.94
CA ASN A 138 -49.20 14.66 1.94
C ASN A 138 -50.33 13.85 2.62
N PRO A 139 -51.47 13.60 1.96
CA PRO A 139 -52.57 12.82 2.53
C PRO A 139 -52.18 11.38 2.94
N ASP A 140 -51.18 10.78 2.28
CA ASP A 140 -50.80 9.37 2.48
C ASP A 140 -49.40 9.15 3.09
N HIS A 141 -48.56 10.19 3.16
CA HIS A 141 -47.18 10.11 3.64
C HIS A 141 -46.55 11.49 3.94
N PHE A 142 -45.42 11.49 4.63
CA PHE A 142 -44.54 12.63 4.87
C PHE A 142 -43.25 12.55 4.04
N ILE A 143 -42.64 13.69 3.72
CA ILE A 143 -41.33 13.78 3.07
C ILE A 143 -40.46 14.81 3.79
N TRP A 144 -39.25 14.43 4.21
CA TRP A 144 -38.23 15.37 4.66
C TRP A 144 -37.21 15.62 3.55
N PHE A 145 -37.10 16.87 3.10
CA PHE A 145 -36.13 17.32 2.11
C PHE A 145 -34.92 17.95 2.79
N PHE A 146 -33.73 17.41 2.54
CA PHE A 146 -32.46 17.91 3.09
C PHE A 146 -31.85 19.01 2.21
N ARG A 147 -31.09 19.93 2.81
CA ARG A 147 -30.46 21.06 2.08
C ARG A 147 -29.42 20.65 1.01
N ASN A 148 -28.97 19.39 1.00
CA ASN A 148 -28.06 18.86 -0.01
C ASN A 148 -28.77 18.31 -1.27
N GLY A 149 -30.11 18.29 -1.30
CA GLY A 149 -30.90 17.77 -2.41
C GLY A 149 -31.38 16.32 -2.24
N ASP A 150 -31.10 15.68 -1.10
CA ASP A 150 -31.63 14.36 -0.75
C ASP A 150 -33.05 14.49 -0.14
N ALA A 151 -33.85 13.42 -0.23
CA ALA A 151 -35.21 13.35 0.32
C ALA A 151 -35.48 11.98 0.98
N TRP A 152 -36.07 11.97 2.17
CA TRP A 152 -36.49 10.75 2.89
C TRP A 152 -38.01 10.77 3.08
N HIS A 153 -38.70 9.69 2.70
CA HIS A 153 -40.16 9.61 2.77
C HIS A 153 -40.58 8.66 3.90
N PHE A 154 -41.66 9.00 4.60
CA PHE A 154 -42.17 8.25 5.75
C PHE A 154 -43.69 8.06 5.62
N ASN A 155 -44.26 6.91 5.99
CA ASN A 155 -45.72 6.73 5.96
C ASN A 155 -46.44 7.52 7.07
N GLN A 156 -47.78 7.50 7.09
CA GLN A 156 -48.58 8.21 8.11
C GLN A 156 -48.28 7.80 9.57
N ASP A 157 -47.81 6.57 9.81
CA ASP A 157 -47.36 6.12 11.14
C ASP A 157 -45.90 6.56 11.45
N GLY A 158 -45.30 7.42 10.61
CA GLY A 158 -43.96 7.99 10.78
C GLY A 158 -42.80 7.09 10.38
N TRP A 159 -43.02 5.93 9.76
CA TRP A 159 -41.96 4.98 9.42
C TRP A 159 -41.36 5.20 8.04
N LEU A 160 -40.03 5.10 7.92
CA LEU A 160 -39.30 5.30 6.66
C LEU A 160 -39.76 4.33 5.56
N ILE A 161 -40.18 4.84 4.41
CA ILE A 161 -40.64 4.08 3.23
C ILE A 161 -39.81 4.33 1.96
N GLN A 162 -39.00 5.40 1.91
CA GLN A 162 -38.11 5.67 0.77
C GLN A 162 -36.89 6.49 1.19
N LEU A 163 -35.73 6.17 0.60
CA LEU A 163 -34.56 7.04 0.55
C LEU A 163 -34.34 7.49 -0.90
N GLN A 164 -34.03 8.76 -1.10
CA GLN A 164 -33.69 9.34 -2.39
C GLN A 164 -32.50 10.27 -2.22
N ARG A 165 -31.45 10.07 -3.02
CA ARG A 165 -30.29 10.96 -3.07
C ARG A 165 -30.19 11.71 -4.39
N HIS A 166 -29.55 12.87 -4.35
CA HIS A 166 -29.27 13.65 -5.54
C HIS A 166 -28.47 12.83 -6.57
N ASN A 167 -28.96 12.77 -7.81
CA ASN A 167 -28.40 11.99 -8.93
C ASN A 167 -28.30 10.46 -8.72
N GLN A 168 -29.15 9.86 -7.88
CA GLN A 168 -29.23 8.40 -7.72
C GLN A 168 -30.65 7.85 -7.87
N ALA A 169 -30.75 6.55 -8.16
CA ALA A 169 -32.03 5.84 -8.14
C ALA A 169 -32.48 5.62 -6.68
N PRO A 170 -33.72 5.94 -6.31
CA PRO A 170 -34.19 5.79 -4.94
C PRO A 170 -34.25 4.33 -4.47
N LEU A 171 -34.11 4.15 -3.16
CA LEU A 171 -34.39 2.92 -2.42
C LEU A 171 -35.81 2.98 -1.86
N TYR A 172 -36.60 1.94 -2.07
CA TYR A 172 -37.95 1.79 -1.54
C TYR A 172 -38.00 0.74 -0.43
N ILE A 173 -38.81 0.98 0.61
CA ILE A 173 -38.99 0.13 1.79
C ILE A 173 -40.49 -0.17 1.92
N ASP A 174 -40.93 -1.29 1.36
CA ASP A 174 -42.31 -1.78 1.47
C ASP A 174 -42.55 -2.29 2.90
N ARG A 175 -43.70 -1.94 3.49
CA ARG A 175 -44.09 -2.35 4.86
C ARG A 175 -45.40 -3.12 4.88
N HIS A 176 -45.56 -4.01 5.86
CA HIS A 176 -46.80 -4.75 6.08
C HIS A 176 -47.92 -3.81 6.58
N SER A 177 -49.12 -4.01 6.02
CA SER A 177 -50.37 -3.35 6.42
C SER A 177 -51.29 -4.24 7.26
N GLN A 178 -51.03 -5.55 7.32
CA GLN A 178 -51.76 -6.52 8.15
C GLN A 178 -51.49 -6.25 9.64
N GLU A 179 -52.51 -6.40 10.47
CA GLU A 179 -52.54 -5.92 11.86
C GLU A 179 -51.37 -6.45 12.72
N ASP A 180 -51.17 -7.77 12.77
CA ASP A 180 -50.07 -8.43 13.51
C ASP A 180 -48.67 -7.94 13.12
N LEU A 181 -48.50 -7.49 11.86
CA LEU A 181 -47.22 -7.10 11.28
C LEU A 181 -47.16 -5.59 10.95
N LYS A 182 -48.12 -4.77 11.41
CA LYS A 182 -48.27 -3.38 10.93
C LYS A 182 -46.96 -2.59 11.05
N ASN A 183 -46.54 -1.96 9.94
CA ASN A 183 -45.28 -1.22 9.78
C ASN A 183 -43.97 -2.01 9.87
N ARG A 184 -44.00 -3.32 10.13
CA ARG A 184 -42.81 -4.16 9.93
C ARG A 184 -42.40 -4.12 8.45
N VAL A 185 -41.10 -4.05 8.18
CA VAL A 185 -40.60 -4.05 6.80
C VAL A 185 -40.91 -5.40 6.16
N LYS A 186 -41.54 -5.37 4.98
CA LYS A 186 -41.84 -6.55 4.15
C LYS A 186 -40.74 -6.80 3.14
N ARG A 187 -40.29 -5.75 2.47
CA ARG A 187 -39.34 -5.82 1.37
C ARG A 187 -38.60 -4.49 1.20
N ILE A 188 -37.35 -4.52 0.78
CA ILE A 188 -36.54 -3.35 0.46
C ILE A 188 -35.98 -3.53 -0.94
N HIS A 189 -36.02 -2.51 -1.80
CA HIS A 189 -35.52 -2.64 -3.16
C HIS A 189 -34.93 -1.34 -3.73
N GLN A 190 -33.87 -1.48 -4.54
CA GLN A 190 -33.23 -0.38 -5.28
C GLN A 190 -32.79 -0.93 -6.64
N LYS A 191 -33.29 -0.33 -7.73
CA LYS A 191 -33.20 -0.88 -9.10
C LYS A 191 -33.78 -2.31 -9.16
N HIS A 192 -32.98 -3.32 -9.49
CA HIS A 192 -33.37 -4.72 -9.58
C HIS A 192 -33.01 -5.55 -8.33
N LEU A 193 -32.32 -4.96 -7.35
CA LEU A 193 -31.87 -5.66 -6.15
C LEU A 193 -32.93 -5.55 -5.04
N VAL A 194 -33.16 -6.66 -4.35
CA VAL A 194 -34.28 -6.85 -3.42
C VAL A 194 -33.82 -7.59 -2.16
N LEU A 195 -34.33 -7.16 -1.01
CA LEU A 195 -34.30 -7.86 0.27
C LEU A 195 -35.75 -8.17 0.68
N GLU A 196 -36.10 -9.41 0.98
CA GLU A 196 -37.43 -9.80 1.48
C GLU A 196 -37.35 -10.19 2.96
N LEU A 197 -38.29 -9.71 3.78
CA LEU A 197 -38.21 -9.78 5.24
C LEU A 197 -39.39 -10.57 5.80
N HIS A 198 -39.06 -11.61 6.57
CA HIS A 198 -39.98 -12.64 7.05
C HIS A 198 -39.93 -12.75 8.56
N TYR A 199 -41.04 -13.14 9.19
CA TYR A 199 -41.25 -13.00 10.63
C TYR A 199 -41.62 -14.32 11.32
N LEU A 200 -41.49 -14.36 12.64
CA LEU A 200 -41.99 -15.41 13.52
C LEU A 200 -42.95 -14.77 14.53
N SER A 201 -44.17 -15.28 14.58
CA SER A 201 -45.17 -14.89 15.58
C SER A 201 -45.02 -15.74 16.84
N PHE A 202 -45.02 -15.10 18.01
CA PHE A 202 -44.97 -15.75 19.31
C PHE A 202 -46.23 -15.37 20.09
N SER A 203 -46.83 -16.33 20.80
CA SER A 203 -48.06 -16.07 21.56
C SER A 203 -47.81 -14.98 22.62
N GLY A 204 -48.57 -13.88 22.54
CA GLY A 204 -48.47 -12.75 23.46
C GLY A 204 -47.35 -11.73 23.20
N HIS A 205 -46.60 -11.83 22.09
CA HIS A 205 -45.47 -10.92 21.82
C HIS A 205 -45.48 -10.36 20.39
N PRO A 206 -44.93 -9.15 20.16
CA PRO A 206 -44.75 -8.62 18.81
C PRO A 206 -43.91 -9.57 17.96
N PRO A 207 -44.28 -9.85 16.70
CA PRO A 207 -43.51 -10.74 15.85
C PRO A 207 -42.09 -10.19 15.63
N LEU A 208 -41.13 -11.10 15.73
CA LEU A 208 -39.71 -10.85 15.56
C LEU A 208 -39.27 -11.25 14.16
N LEU A 209 -38.24 -10.58 13.63
CA LEU A 209 -37.70 -10.92 12.32
C LEU A 209 -37.13 -12.34 12.39
N SER A 210 -37.64 -13.25 11.57
CA SER A 210 -37.19 -14.64 11.53
C SER A 210 -36.10 -14.83 10.49
N HIS A 211 -36.25 -14.18 9.33
CA HIS A 211 -35.18 -14.08 8.35
C HIS A 211 -35.31 -12.90 7.37
N ILE A 212 -34.20 -12.51 6.76
CA ILE A 212 -34.12 -11.64 5.58
C ILE A 212 -33.54 -12.47 4.43
N SER A 213 -34.24 -12.58 3.31
CA SER A 213 -33.73 -13.19 2.08
C SER A 213 -33.16 -12.11 1.17
N SER A 214 -32.00 -12.37 0.55
CA SER A 214 -31.29 -11.44 -0.35
C SER A 214 -30.71 -12.18 -1.55
N ALA A 215 -30.21 -11.45 -2.55
CA ALA A 215 -29.45 -12.02 -3.65
C ALA A 215 -28.15 -12.74 -3.20
N GLN A 216 -27.59 -12.37 -2.04
CA GLN A 216 -26.44 -13.02 -1.42
C GLN A 216 -26.85 -14.18 -0.45
N GLY A 217 -28.14 -14.53 -0.39
CA GLY A 217 -28.69 -15.59 0.47
C GLY A 217 -29.51 -15.09 1.66
N THR A 218 -29.84 -15.98 2.60
CA THR A 218 -30.82 -15.73 3.67
C THR A 218 -30.20 -15.63 5.08
N PHE A 219 -30.52 -14.53 5.77
CA PHE A 219 -30.14 -14.20 7.13
C PHE A 219 -31.25 -14.55 8.12
N TYR A 220 -31.15 -15.64 8.87
CA TYR A 220 -32.06 -16.01 9.97
C TYR A 220 -31.65 -15.40 11.31
N TYR A 221 -32.61 -15.16 12.19
CA TYR A 221 -32.40 -14.63 13.54
C TYR A 221 -33.10 -15.54 14.57
N HIS A 222 -32.43 -15.77 15.69
CA HIS A 222 -32.85 -16.74 16.70
C HIS A 222 -32.80 -16.13 18.10
N TYR A 223 -33.75 -16.56 18.91
CA TYR A 223 -34.12 -15.88 20.15
C TYR A 223 -34.13 -16.84 21.33
N THR A 224 -33.94 -16.28 22.53
CA THR A 224 -34.11 -16.97 23.81
C THR A 224 -35.10 -16.20 24.67
N ALA A 225 -35.84 -16.91 25.53
CA ALA A 225 -36.50 -16.27 26.65
C ALA A 225 -35.44 -15.64 27.57
N LEU A 226 -35.74 -14.47 28.14
CA LEU A 226 -34.94 -13.87 29.20
C LEU A 226 -35.29 -14.51 30.55
N GLU A 227 -34.30 -14.62 31.45
CA GLU A 227 -34.49 -15.22 32.76
C GLU A 227 -35.55 -14.44 33.57
N GLY A 228 -36.62 -15.13 33.99
CA GLY A 228 -37.76 -14.51 34.67
C GLY A 228 -38.75 -13.74 33.79
N SER A 229 -38.66 -13.83 32.46
CA SER A 229 -39.58 -13.13 31.53
C SER A 229 -40.04 -14.02 30.37
N ALA A 230 -41.25 -13.77 29.85
CA ALA A 230 -41.71 -14.38 28.61
C ALA A 230 -41.05 -13.76 27.36
N LEU A 231 -40.58 -12.51 27.49
CA LEU A 231 -40.00 -11.74 26.39
C LEU A 231 -38.75 -12.42 25.82
N GLN A 232 -38.67 -12.37 24.49
CA GLN A 232 -37.61 -12.98 23.71
C GLN A 232 -36.51 -11.95 23.42
N GLN A 233 -35.25 -12.36 23.43
CA GLN A 233 -34.11 -11.51 23.10
C GLN A 233 -33.23 -12.15 22.03
N LEU A 234 -32.62 -11.35 21.15
CA LEU A 234 -31.67 -11.85 20.15
C LEU A 234 -30.49 -12.49 20.85
N GLN A 235 -30.54 -13.81 20.94
CA GLN A 235 -29.45 -14.65 21.44
C GLN A 235 -28.38 -14.81 20.36
N ARG A 236 -28.78 -14.78 19.07
CA ARG A 236 -28.15 -15.62 18.05
C ARG A 236 -28.59 -15.23 16.62
N VAL A 237 -27.68 -14.90 15.69
CA VAL A 237 -28.01 -14.72 14.25
C VAL A 237 -27.48 -15.91 13.41
N THR A 238 -27.90 -16.01 12.14
CA THR A 238 -27.47 -16.95 11.10
C THR A 238 -27.60 -16.26 9.73
N TYR A 239 -26.63 -15.49 9.25
CA TYR A 239 -26.53 -15.00 7.86
C TYR A 239 -26.56 -16.21 6.85
N PRO A 240 -26.37 -16.08 5.52
CA PRO A 240 -26.51 -17.18 4.56
C PRO A 240 -25.71 -18.45 4.91
N ASP A 241 -24.47 -18.26 5.34
CA ASP A 241 -23.42 -19.26 5.21
C ASP A 241 -23.10 -20.04 6.50
N GLN A 242 -24.05 -20.07 7.43
CA GLN A 242 -24.20 -21.04 8.53
C GLN A 242 -23.17 -21.03 9.70
N ARG A 243 -22.24 -20.08 9.76
CA ARG A 243 -21.79 -19.47 11.05
C ARG A 243 -23.06 -19.05 11.84
N GLN A 244 -22.96 -18.75 13.13
CA GLN A 244 -24.14 -18.25 13.89
C GLN A 244 -23.83 -16.82 14.41
N LEU A 245 -24.39 -16.24 15.50
CA LEU A 245 -23.93 -14.91 16.01
C LEU A 245 -24.42 -14.58 17.43
N TYR A 246 -23.65 -14.87 18.50
CA TYR A 246 -24.16 -14.92 19.87
C TYR A 246 -24.05 -13.66 20.73
N TYR A 247 -25.05 -13.46 21.58
CA TYR A 247 -25.15 -12.34 22.50
C TYR A 247 -25.53 -12.85 23.89
N HIS A 248 -24.73 -12.49 24.90
CA HIS A 248 -24.93 -12.91 26.29
C HIS A 248 -25.59 -11.83 27.15
N TYR A 249 -26.46 -12.31 28.04
CA TYR A 249 -27.32 -11.54 28.92
C TYR A 249 -27.26 -12.20 30.30
N GLU A 250 -26.12 -12.07 30.99
CA GLU A 250 -25.84 -12.77 32.26
C GLU A 250 -26.29 -11.92 33.45
N THR A 251 -27.33 -12.37 34.16
CA THR A 251 -27.95 -11.67 35.29
C THR A 251 -26.95 -11.08 36.31
N ALA A 252 -25.87 -11.80 36.61
CA ALA A 252 -24.80 -11.37 37.52
C ALA A 252 -23.92 -10.20 37.03
N LEU A 253 -23.93 -9.88 35.73
CA LEU A 253 -23.18 -8.78 35.12
C LEU A 253 -24.10 -7.66 34.58
N GLN A 254 -25.42 -7.92 34.49
CA GLN A 254 -26.43 -6.98 34.00
C GLN A 254 -26.89 -5.92 35.02
N ALA A 255 -26.68 -6.16 36.32
CA ALA A 255 -27.15 -5.29 37.40
C ALA A 255 -28.63 -4.89 37.30
N GLY A 256 -29.49 -5.83 36.88
CA GLY A 256 -30.94 -5.65 36.72
C GLY A 256 -31.40 -5.14 35.35
N ASN A 257 -30.51 -4.65 34.48
CA ASN A 257 -30.87 -4.33 33.09
C ASN A 257 -30.87 -5.62 32.24
N ILE A 258 -32.03 -6.29 32.16
CA ILE A 258 -32.21 -7.54 31.42
C ILE A 258 -31.85 -7.46 29.92
N TRP A 259 -31.74 -6.26 29.36
CA TRP A 259 -31.35 -6.00 27.96
C TRP A 259 -29.85 -5.74 27.78
N ALA A 260 -29.09 -5.59 28.87
CA ALA A 260 -27.68 -5.24 28.84
C ALA A 260 -26.83 -6.42 28.31
N LEU A 261 -26.06 -6.15 27.25
CA LEU A 261 -25.20 -7.14 26.59
C LEU A 261 -23.93 -7.34 27.42
N THR A 262 -23.87 -8.43 28.19
CA THR A 262 -22.74 -8.73 29.09
C THR A 262 -21.57 -9.40 28.38
N GLY A 263 -21.81 -10.03 27.23
CA GLY A 263 -20.77 -10.65 26.43
C GLY A 263 -21.14 -10.69 24.96
N LYS A 264 -20.18 -10.33 24.12
CA LYS A 264 -20.25 -10.63 22.68
C LYS A 264 -19.72 -12.07 22.54
N SER A 265 -20.47 -13.01 21.94
CA SER A 265 -20.03 -14.41 21.69
C SER A 265 -20.03 -14.99 20.24
N ILE A 266 -19.05 -15.85 19.90
CA ILE A 266 -18.77 -16.53 18.62
C ILE A 266 -18.99 -18.07 18.58
N GLN A 267 -18.90 -18.61 17.36
CA GLN A 267 -18.49 -19.92 16.87
C GLN A 267 -18.21 -19.83 15.35
N GLN A 268 -17.07 -20.31 14.81
CA GLN A 268 -16.71 -20.10 13.36
C GLN A 268 -17.74 -20.65 12.41
N SER A 269 -18.23 -21.78 12.83
CA SER A 269 -18.54 -22.91 12.00
C SER A 269 -19.09 -23.85 13.08
N PRO A 270 -20.33 -24.35 13.01
CA PRO A 270 -20.93 -24.83 14.24
C PRO A 270 -20.39 -26.11 14.94
N GLN A 271 -19.27 -26.73 14.52
CA GLN A 271 -18.51 -27.73 15.32
C GLN A 271 -17.41 -27.08 16.17
N SER A 272 -17.01 -25.82 15.90
CA SER A 272 -16.00 -25.14 16.72
C SER A 272 -16.58 -24.83 18.09
N THR A 273 -15.94 -25.32 19.15
CA THR A 273 -16.27 -24.88 20.51
C THR A 273 -15.82 -23.42 20.71
N PRO A 274 -16.41 -22.69 21.68
CA PRO A 274 -16.20 -21.25 21.73
C PRO A 274 -15.64 -20.66 23.07
N ARG A 275 -14.97 -19.48 23.02
CA ARG A 275 -14.22 -18.72 24.08
C ARG A 275 -14.38 -17.17 24.01
N ARG A 276 -14.84 -16.52 25.06
CA ARG A 276 -15.30 -15.11 25.06
C ARG A 276 -14.26 -14.06 24.58
N VAL A 277 -14.65 -13.11 23.70
CA VAL A 277 -13.77 -12.02 23.19
C VAL A 277 -14.02 -10.65 23.80
N ARG A 278 -15.22 -10.42 24.34
CA ARG A 278 -15.56 -9.24 25.14
C ARG A 278 -16.45 -9.64 26.30
N SER A 279 -16.14 -9.05 27.45
CA SER A 279 -17.04 -9.00 28.59
C SER A 279 -17.32 -7.56 28.95
N TRP A 280 -18.57 -7.27 29.28
CA TRP A 280 -19.05 -6.03 29.87
C TRP A 280 -19.76 -6.35 31.19
N ALA A 281 -19.56 -5.49 32.18
CA ALA A 281 -20.37 -5.47 33.39
C ALA A 281 -20.97 -4.08 33.56
N TYR A 282 -22.19 -4.01 34.08
CA TYR A 282 -22.97 -2.79 34.19
C TYR A 282 -23.24 -2.43 35.66
N ASP A 283 -23.58 -1.17 35.91
CA ASP A 283 -24.17 -0.73 37.19
C ASP A 283 -25.70 -0.67 37.14
N LEU A 284 -26.32 -0.35 38.28
CA LEU A 284 -27.77 -0.18 38.43
C LEU A 284 -28.36 0.97 37.58
N GLN A 285 -27.53 1.75 36.89
CA GLN A 285 -27.94 2.79 35.95
C GLN A 285 -27.77 2.35 34.48
N GLY A 286 -27.37 1.10 34.23
CA GLY A 286 -27.13 0.57 32.88
C GLY A 286 -25.85 1.08 32.24
N ARG A 287 -24.91 1.66 33.00
CA ARG A 287 -23.62 2.14 32.49
C ARG A 287 -22.59 1.01 32.52
N ALA A 288 -21.82 0.84 31.44
CA ALA A 288 -20.79 -0.17 31.38
C ALA A 288 -19.57 0.21 32.25
N ILE A 289 -19.41 -0.41 33.43
CA ILE A 289 -18.36 -0.10 34.40
C ILE A 289 -17.07 -0.92 34.22
N PHE A 290 -17.11 -1.96 33.39
CA PHE A 290 -15.96 -2.84 33.14
C PHE A 290 -15.93 -3.35 31.70
N VAL A 291 -14.73 -3.43 31.13
CA VAL A 291 -14.43 -4.06 29.84
C VAL A 291 -13.27 -5.03 30.01
N MET A 292 -13.41 -6.22 29.45
CA MET A 292 -12.33 -7.20 29.37
C MET A 292 -12.11 -7.68 27.94
N ALA A 293 -10.84 -7.79 27.56
CA ALA A 293 -10.37 -8.39 26.34
C ALA A 293 -10.41 -9.92 26.41
N GLU A 294 -10.49 -10.51 25.23
CA GLU A 294 -10.06 -11.89 24.96
C GLU A 294 -8.67 -12.24 25.55
N SER A 295 -7.78 -11.24 25.66
CA SER A 295 -6.37 -11.33 26.06
C SER A 295 -6.08 -11.03 27.54
N GLN A 296 -7.09 -11.02 28.42
CA GLN A 296 -6.98 -10.61 29.83
C GLN A 296 -6.58 -9.13 30.07
N GLN A 297 -6.38 -8.33 29.01
CA GLN A 297 -6.33 -6.88 29.15
C GLN A 297 -7.71 -6.36 29.59
N TRP A 298 -7.75 -5.63 30.70
CA TRP A 298 -9.00 -5.11 31.28
C TRP A 298 -8.93 -3.60 31.50
N VAL A 299 -10.10 -2.96 31.48
CA VAL A 299 -10.29 -1.56 31.84
C VAL A 299 -11.54 -1.43 32.72
N ARG A 300 -11.37 -0.81 33.89
CA ARG A 300 -12.50 -0.42 34.76
C ARG A 300 -12.77 1.06 34.60
N LEU A 301 -14.04 1.43 34.47
CA LEU A 301 -14.50 2.78 34.20
C LEU A 301 -15.14 3.37 35.47
N TYR A 302 -14.71 4.56 35.85
CA TYR A 302 -15.27 5.35 36.94
C TYR A 302 -15.78 6.68 36.38
N TYR A 303 -17.08 6.73 36.11
CA TYR A 303 -17.82 7.90 35.60
C TYR A 303 -17.76 9.10 36.55
N PRO A 304 -18.19 10.31 36.12
CA PRO A 304 -18.22 11.48 37.01
C PRO A 304 -19.03 11.23 38.28
N ASP A 305 -18.50 11.68 39.41
CA ASP A 305 -19.10 11.58 40.74
C ASP A 305 -19.04 12.95 41.47
N ALA A 306 -19.39 12.98 42.76
CA ALA A 306 -19.43 14.21 43.55
C ALA A 306 -18.04 14.80 43.88
N GLU A 307 -17.00 13.98 43.87
CA GLU A 307 -15.60 14.40 44.07
C GLU A 307 -14.94 14.79 42.73
N HIS A 308 -15.34 14.13 41.64
CA HIS A 308 -14.76 14.24 40.30
C HIS A 308 -15.82 14.65 39.26
N PRO A 309 -16.45 15.83 39.39
CA PRO A 309 -17.44 16.31 38.42
C PRO A 309 -16.78 16.50 37.04
N LEU A 310 -17.50 16.09 36.00
CA LEU A 310 -17.06 16.15 34.60
C LEU A 310 -15.78 15.35 34.28
N GLN A 311 -15.36 14.38 35.10
CA GLN A 311 -14.20 13.54 34.81
C GLN A 311 -14.54 12.05 34.82
N THR A 312 -14.12 11.33 33.78
CA THR A 312 -14.11 9.86 33.77
C THR A 312 -12.68 9.37 33.99
N ARG A 313 -12.52 8.38 34.87
CA ARG A 313 -11.23 7.75 35.17
C ARG A 313 -11.25 6.30 34.67
N LEU A 314 -10.19 5.89 33.99
CA LEU A 314 -10.04 4.57 33.39
C LEU A 314 -8.84 3.87 34.04
N GLN A 315 -9.08 2.80 34.79
CA GLN A 315 -8.01 2.02 35.41
C GLN A 315 -7.67 0.81 34.53
N SER A 316 -6.38 0.62 34.26
CA SER A 316 -5.83 -0.50 33.49
C SER A 316 -4.55 -1.05 34.16
N PRO A 317 -3.98 -2.17 33.68
CA PRO A 317 -2.66 -2.65 34.12
C PRO A 317 -1.49 -1.68 33.86
N ALA A 318 -1.62 -0.76 32.89
CA ALA A 318 -0.61 0.25 32.59
C ALA A 318 -0.70 1.49 33.52
N GLY A 319 -1.78 1.59 34.31
CA GLY A 319 -2.05 2.73 35.20
C GLY A 319 -3.42 3.35 34.97
N LEU A 320 -3.57 4.56 35.48
CA LEU A 320 -4.80 5.36 35.44
C LEU A 320 -4.76 6.36 34.28
N THR A 321 -5.82 6.40 33.46
CA THR A 321 -6.09 7.47 32.49
C THR A 321 -7.22 8.36 33.01
N GLN A 322 -7.08 9.67 32.89
CA GLN A 322 -8.11 10.66 33.24
C GLN A 322 -8.61 11.37 31.98
N VAL A 323 -9.93 11.37 31.79
CA VAL A 323 -10.62 11.99 30.64
C VAL A 323 -11.48 13.14 31.17
N GLN A 324 -11.09 14.37 30.85
CA GLN A 324 -11.76 15.59 31.35
C GLN A 324 -12.74 16.14 30.32
N PHE A 325 -13.99 16.37 30.74
CA PHE A 325 -15.06 16.91 29.89
C PHE A 325 -15.35 18.39 30.15
N SER A 326 -15.87 19.05 29.13
CA SER A 326 -16.27 20.46 29.15
C SER A 326 -17.51 20.74 30.02
N ALA A 327 -17.64 22.00 30.45
CA ALA A 327 -18.85 22.50 31.12
C ALA A 327 -20.08 22.64 30.19
N SER A 328 -19.90 22.50 28.87
CA SER A 328 -20.95 22.61 27.85
C SER A 328 -21.86 21.38 27.71
N THR A 329 -22.99 21.56 27.03
CA THR A 329 -23.81 20.49 26.44
C THR A 329 -23.87 20.73 24.93
N PRO A 330 -23.46 19.78 24.06
CA PRO A 330 -22.86 18.49 24.39
C PRO A 330 -21.51 18.62 25.13
N ARG A 331 -21.17 17.55 25.88
CA ARG A 331 -19.89 17.38 26.60
C ARG A 331 -18.82 16.93 25.60
N VAL A 332 -17.76 17.71 25.43
CA VAL A 332 -16.58 17.35 24.62
C VAL A 332 -15.37 17.11 25.52
N ILE A 333 -14.41 16.29 25.06
CA ILE A 333 -13.18 16.04 25.83
C ILE A 333 -12.23 17.24 25.67
N GLN A 334 -11.81 17.82 26.78
CA GLN A 334 -10.87 18.95 26.84
C GLN A 334 -9.42 18.51 27.03
N SER A 335 -9.18 17.46 27.80
CA SER A 335 -7.84 16.88 27.94
C SER A 335 -7.88 15.42 28.36
N VAL A 336 -6.86 14.67 27.98
CA VAL A 336 -6.62 13.30 28.44
C VAL A 336 -5.22 13.24 29.03
N ARG A 337 -5.10 12.63 30.22
CA ARG A 337 -3.86 12.60 31.03
C ARG A 337 -3.66 11.23 31.67
N GLY A 338 -2.43 10.94 32.09
CA GLY A 338 -2.07 9.69 32.75
C GLY A 338 -1.61 8.61 31.76
N ALA A 339 -1.72 7.35 32.16
CA ALA A 339 -1.23 6.21 31.40
C ALA A 339 -2.04 6.00 30.10
N THR A 340 -1.38 5.52 29.05
CA THR A 340 -2.06 4.94 27.89
C THR A 340 -2.63 3.57 28.28
N CYS A 341 -3.78 3.22 27.73
CA CYS A 341 -4.33 1.86 27.81
C CYS A 341 -4.81 1.43 26.43
N TRP A 342 -4.90 0.10 26.22
CA TRP A 342 -5.31 -0.54 24.97
C TRP A 342 -6.25 0.29 24.09
N ALA A 343 -7.43 0.62 24.59
CA ALA A 343 -8.46 1.36 23.85
C ALA A 343 -8.92 2.58 24.66
N CYS A 344 -7.97 3.24 25.32
CA CYS A 344 -8.13 4.58 25.89
C CYS A 344 -7.72 5.64 24.85
N PRO A 345 -8.31 6.85 24.85
CA PRO A 345 -7.80 7.95 24.03
C PRO A 345 -6.33 8.28 24.37
N PRO A 346 -5.54 8.79 23.40
CA PRO A 346 -4.17 9.24 23.65
C PRO A 346 -4.14 10.52 24.51
N PRO A 347 -3.04 10.83 25.22
CA PRO A 347 -2.89 12.09 25.95
C PRO A 347 -2.89 13.31 25.02
N PHE A 348 -3.63 14.35 25.40
CA PHE A 348 -3.65 15.65 24.71
C PHE A 348 -4.20 16.76 25.61
N THR A 349 -4.00 18.03 25.23
CA THR A 349 -4.73 19.18 25.79
C THR A 349 -5.30 20.05 24.66
N ARG A 350 -6.61 20.35 24.73
CA ARG A 350 -7.32 21.24 23.79
C ARG A 350 -7.34 22.68 24.34
N HIS A 351 -6.99 23.62 23.49
CA HIS A 351 -7.16 25.07 23.68
C HIS A 351 -8.19 25.62 22.69
N ALA A 352 -8.49 26.91 22.76
CA ALA A 352 -9.47 27.55 21.86
C ALA A 352 -9.03 27.56 20.37
N ASP A 353 -7.73 27.63 20.10
CA ASP A 353 -7.17 27.76 18.73
C ASP A 353 -6.31 26.58 18.27
N ARG A 354 -6.10 25.56 19.12
CA ARG A 354 -5.17 24.44 18.86
C ARG A 354 -5.39 23.24 19.78
N ILE A 355 -4.89 22.07 19.36
CA ILE A 355 -4.79 20.86 20.17
C ILE A 355 -3.31 20.49 20.27
N GLU A 356 -2.83 20.34 21.49
CA GLU A 356 -1.44 19.99 21.83
C GLU A 356 -1.34 18.49 22.16
N PHE A 357 -0.52 17.78 21.39
CA PHE A 357 -0.08 16.40 21.64
C PHE A 357 1.41 16.42 22.04
N GLU A 358 1.97 15.28 22.45
CA GLU A 358 3.33 15.19 23.01
C GLU A 358 4.46 15.68 22.09
N HIS A 359 4.30 15.57 20.77
CA HIS A 359 5.35 15.90 19.78
C HIS A 359 4.91 16.89 18.70
N PHE A 360 3.62 17.24 18.63
CA PHE A 360 3.06 18.14 17.62
C PHE A 360 1.83 18.89 18.12
N THR A 361 1.51 20.00 17.45
CA THR A 361 0.37 20.86 17.72
C THR A 361 -0.41 21.09 16.44
N VAL A 362 -1.72 20.81 16.48
CA VAL A 362 -2.65 21.08 15.38
C VAL A 362 -3.35 22.40 15.68
N TYR A 363 -3.20 23.39 14.80
CA TYR A 363 -3.81 24.71 14.95
C TYR A 363 -5.05 24.83 14.06
N HIS A 364 -6.06 25.53 14.56
CA HIS A 364 -7.35 25.69 13.90
C HIS A 364 -7.69 27.15 13.59
N ASP A 365 -8.53 27.39 12.60
CA ASP A 365 -9.15 28.71 12.37
C ASP A 365 -10.39 28.92 13.25
N ALA A 366 -11.04 30.08 13.11
CA ALA A 366 -12.27 30.42 13.83
C ALA A 366 -13.50 29.58 13.40
N GLN A 367 -13.34 28.64 12.46
CA GLN A 367 -14.34 27.66 12.03
C GLN A 367 -13.92 26.23 12.40
N GLN A 368 -12.93 26.06 13.29
CA GLN A 368 -12.32 24.79 13.72
C GLN A 368 -11.70 23.94 12.59
N ARG A 369 -11.37 24.54 11.44
CA ARG A 369 -10.63 23.86 10.37
C ARG A 369 -9.13 23.92 10.65
N ILE A 370 -8.40 22.86 10.33
CA ILE A 370 -6.93 22.83 10.46
C ILE A 370 -6.31 23.92 9.57
N ARG A 371 -5.66 24.91 10.21
CA ARG A 371 -4.88 25.97 9.54
C ARG A 371 -3.40 25.62 9.45
N ALA A 372 -2.87 24.91 10.45
CA ALA A 372 -1.47 24.51 10.47
C ALA A 372 -1.21 23.27 11.32
N ILE A 373 -0.14 22.54 11.00
CA ILE A 373 0.43 21.50 11.85
C ILE A 373 1.91 21.84 12.07
N HIS A 374 2.33 21.98 13.31
CA HIS A 374 3.73 22.22 13.69
C HIS A 374 4.18 21.10 14.64
N GLY A 375 5.40 20.58 14.49
CA GLY A 375 5.89 19.55 15.41
C GLY A 375 7.31 19.10 15.14
N GLN A 376 7.82 18.27 16.05
CA GLN A 376 9.04 17.49 15.83
C GLN A 376 8.64 16.07 15.45
N PHE A 377 8.51 15.89 14.13
CA PHE A 377 8.53 14.58 13.53
C PHE A 377 9.99 14.11 13.45
N GLU A 378 10.23 12.83 13.15
CA GLU A 378 11.56 12.19 13.29
C GLU A 378 12.61 12.65 12.24
N GLY A 379 12.95 13.93 12.15
CA GLY A 379 14.02 14.42 11.27
C GLY A 379 13.90 15.77 10.55
N TRP A 380 12.69 16.33 10.39
CA TRP A 380 12.11 17.46 9.61
C TRP A 380 11.97 18.40 10.83
N PRO A 381 13.09 18.84 11.46
CA PRO A 381 13.05 19.42 12.79
C PRO A 381 12.27 20.73 12.70
N ASP A 382 11.37 20.89 13.65
CA ASP A 382 10.53 22.09 13.75
C ASP A 382 9.76 22.34 12.43
N LEU A 383 9.28 21.24 11.84
CA LEU A 383 8.46 21.20 10.63
C LEU A 383 7.19 21.99 10.85
N LYS A 384 6.87 22.82 9.85
CA LYS A 384 5.66 23.65 9.83
C LYS A 384 4.95 23.49 8.51
N LEU A 385 3.65 23.24 8.60
CA LEU A 385 2.75 23.02 7.46
C LEU A 385 1.62 24.04 7.51
N ASP A 386 1.51 24.90 6.50
CA ASP A 386 0.43 25.89 6.39
C ASP A 386 -0.65 25.42 5.39
N TYR A 387 -1.90 25.32 5.83
CA TYR A 387 -3.03 24.87 5.01
C TYR A 387 -3.92 26.04 4.62
N ASN A 388 -4.49 25.99 3.41
CA ASN A 388 -5.51 26.94 2.97
C ASN A 388 -6.92 26.55 3.50
N ALA A 389 -7.89 27.45 3.33
CA ALA A 389 -9.28 27.26 3.78
C ALA A 389 -10.06 26.08 3.12
N LYS A 390 -9.44 25.37 2.15
CA LYS A 390 -9.93 24.13 1.55
C LYS A 390 -9.20 22.87 2.06
N GLY A 391 -8.30 23.00 3.05
CA GLY A 391 -7.48 21.89 3.55
C GLY A 391 -6.30 21.51 2.64
N GLN A 392 -5.95 22.33 1.66
CA GLN A 392 -4.79 22.08 0.78
C GLN A 392 -3.55 22.74 1.38
N LEU A 393 -2.47 21.98 1.57
CA LEU A 393 -1.20 22.46 2.11
C LEU A 393 -0.44 23.30 1.06
N VAL A 394 -0.14 24.54 1.42
CA VAL A 394 0.36 25.63 0.55
C VAL A 394 1.78 26.09 0.86
N ARG A 395 2.34 25.74 2.03
CA ARG A 395 3.73 26.05 2.39
C ARG A 395 4.25 25.06 3.43
N TRP A 396 5.53 24.76 3.33
CA TRP A 396 6.28 23.97 4.29
C TRP A 396 7.63 24.63 4.62
N GLN A 397 8.24 24.25 5.76
CA GLN A 397 9.63 24.59 6.12
C GLN A 397 10.14 23.74 7.30
N THR A 398 11.43 23.84 7.64
CA THR A 398 12.04 23.35 8.89
C THR A 398 12.83 24.46 9.60
N ALA A 399 13.62 24.07 10.60
CA ALA A 399 14.80 24.79 11.05
C ALA A 399 15.96 24.83 10.01
N GLN A 400 16.04 23.89 9.05
CA GLN A 400 17.17 23.80 8.08
C GLN A 400 16.85 24.39 6.71
N LEU A 401 15.61 24.23 6.23
CA LEU A 401 15.16 24.68 4.92
C LEU A 401 14.22 25.89 5.04
N GLN A 402 14.47 26.89 4.20
CA GLN A 402 13.58 28.04 4.02
C GLN A 402 12.32 27.63 3.23
N PRO A 403 11.24 28.43 3.25
CA PRO A 403 9.94 27.90 2.87
C PRO A 403 9.72 27.79 1.36
N THR A 404 9.43 26.59 0.90
CA THR A 404 8.86 26.35 -0.43
C THR A 404 7.35 26.58 -0.40
N ARG A 405 6.81 27.12 -1.50
CA ARG A 405 5.41 27.55 -1.61
C ARG A 405 4.70 26.86 -2.77
N LEU A 406 3.45 26.48 -2.52
CA LEU A 406 2.64 25.69 -3.43
C LEU A 406 1.27 26.37 -3.59
N PHE A 407 0.97 26.75 -4.83
CA PHE A 407 -0.12 27.67 -5.15
C PHE A 407 -1.29 26.91 -5.78
N TYR A 408 -2.54 27.41 -5.66
CA TYR A 408 -3.77 26.72 -6.10
C TYR A 408 -4.60 27.49 -7.15
N HIS A 409 -5.12 26.85 -8.22
CA HIS A 409 -6.15 27.47 -9.06
C HIS A 409 -7.50 27.52 -8.30
N PRO A 410 -8.42 28.44 -8.66
CA PRO A 410 -9.73 28.55 -8.00
C PRO A 410 -10.56 27.26 -8.00
N ASN A 411 -10.49 26.47 -9.07
CA ASN A 411 -11.17 25.17 -9.21
C ASN A 411 -10.50 24.02 -8.44
N GLY A 412 -9.41 24.28 -7.70
CA GLY A 412 -8.70 23.27 -6.90
C GLY A 412 -7.74 22.39 -7.71
N LEU A 413 -7.83 22.39 -9.05
CA LEU A 413 -6.77 21.87 -9.92
C LEU A 413 -5.46 22.51 -9.49
N ALA A 414 -4.50 21.66 -9.17
CA ALA A 414 -3.13 21.96 -8.75
C ALA A 414 -2.24 22.90 -9.84
N LEU A 415 -0.86 24.72 -9.55
CA LEU A 415 -0.28 26.00 -10.11
C LEU A 415 1.22 25.89 -10.13
N ARG A 416 1.86 26.21 -9.01
CA ARG A 416 3.31 26.39 -8.92
C ARG A 416 3.85 25.65 -7.73
N MET A 417 5.07 25.15 -7.87
CA MET A 417 5.99 24.96 -6.76
C MET A 417 7.09 26.01 -6.91
N GLU A 418 7.35 26.79 -5.86
CA GLU A 418 8.49 27.72 -5.79
C GLU A 418 9.35 27.34 -4.58
N HIS A 419 10.58 26.90 -4.83
CA HIS A 419 11.55 26.58 -3.79
C HIS A 419 12.21 27.86 -3.26
N ALA A 420 12.72 27.80 -2.03
CA ALA A 420 13.27 28.98 -1.35
C ALA A 420 14.55 29.58 -1.96
N ASN A 421 15.21 28.87 -2.89
CA ASN A 421 16.33 29.38 -3.68
C ASN A 421 15.91 30.15 -4.96
N GLY A 422 14.60 30.18 -5.26
CA GLY A 422 14.04 30.83 -6.45
C GLY A 422 13.74 29.88 -7.62
N ASP A 423 14.11 28.60 -7.53
CA ASP A 423 13.71 27.59 -8.52
C ASP A 423 12.19 27.44 -8.53
N ARG A 424 11.59 27.37 -9.72
CA ARG A 424 10.14 27.14 -9.87
C ARG A 424 9.80 26.08 -10.90
N GLN A 425 8.82 25.25 -10.55
CA GLN A 425 8.15 24.34 -11.45
C GLN A 425 6.71 24.80 -11.71
N GLN A 426 6.28 24.59 -12.94
CA GLN A 426 5.02 25.00 -13.51
C GLN A 426 4.47 23.87 -14.41
N LEU A 427 3.18 23.56 -14.40
CA LEU A 427 2.52 22.80 -15.48
C LEU A 427 1.62 23.72 -16.31
N ARG A 428 1.01 23.24 -17.39
CA ARG A 428 -0.04 23.94 -18.17
C ARG A 428 -1.09 22.96 -18.67
N TYR A 429 -2.36 23.34 -18.65
CA TYR A 429 -3.51 22.53 -19.07
C TYR A 429 -4.02 22.87 -20.47
N ASN A 430 -4.56 21.85 -21.16
CA ASN A 430 -5.42 22.03 -22.33
C ASN A 430 -6.86 22.37 -21.90
N ALA A 431 -7.76 22.58 -22.87
CA ALA A 431 -9.17 22.87 -22.61
C ALA A 431 -9.91 21.72 -21.88
N GLN A 432 -9.36 20.50 -21.93
CA GLN A 432 -9.85 19.28 -21.30
C GLN A 432 -9.25 19.05 -19.89
N GLN A 433 -8.53 20.03 -19.33
CA GLN A 433 -7.89 19.96 -18.01
C GLN A 433 -6.83 18.84 -17.89
N GLN A 434 -6.23 18.43 -19.00
CA GLN A 434 -5.09 17.51 -19.06
C GLN A 434 -3.78 18.29 -19.24
N VAL A 435 -2.68 17.82 -18.63
CA VAL A 435 -1.38 18.48 -18.77
C VAL A 435 -0.93 18.46 -20.24
N ALA A 436 -0.57 19.63 -20.75
CA ALA A 436 -0.04 19.84 -22.10
C ALA A 436 1.42 20.35 -22.10
N ALA A 437 1.88 20.93 -20.99
CA ALA A 437 3.29 21.28 -20.80
C ALA A 437 3.70 21.28 -19.31
N ILE A 438 5.00 21.20 -19.06
CA ILE A 438 5.66 21.47 -17.77
C ILE A 438 6.84 22.40 -18.04
N ASP A 439 6.85 23.57 -17.44
CA ASP A 439 7.94 24.55 -17.58
C ASP A 439 8.72 24.65 -16.27
N TYR A 440 10.04 24.71 -16.40
CA TYR A 440 10.99 24.72 -15.29
C TYR A 440 11.88 25.95 -15.44
N HIS A 441 12.19 26.63 -14.33
CA HIS A 441 13.01 27.83 -14.35
C HIS A 441 13.86 27.97 -13.09
N ASN A 442 15.15 28.25 -13.29
CA ASN A 442 16.07 28.71 -12.26
C ASN A 442 16.86 29.95 -12.75
N ALA A 443 17.78 30.44 -11.92
CA ALA A 443 18.59 31.64 -12.21
C ALA A 443 19.50 31.56 -13.47
N HIS A 444 19.65 30.39 -14.09
CA HIS A 444 20.56 30.16 -15.22
C HIS A 444 19.89 29.52 -16.44
N GLN A 445 18.69 28.96 -16.30
CA GLN A 445 18.06 28.12 -17.32
C GLN A 445 16.54 28.21 -17.27
N GLN A 446 15.92 28.03 -18.43
CA GLN A 446 14.49 27.78 -18.57
C GLN A 446 14.28 26.60 -19.53
N LEU A 447 13.46 25.64 -19.13
CA LEU A 447 13.13 24.44 -19.89
C LEU A 447 11.59 24.31 -20.01
N SER A 448 11.13 23.59 -21.03
CA SER A 448 9.71 23.28 -21.24
C SER A 448 9.59 21.86 -21.81
N THR A 449 8.96 20.96 -21.06
CA THR A 449 8.48 19.67 -21.55
C THR A 449 7.09 19.86 -22.11
N GLN A 450 6.86 19.52 -23.38
CA GLN A 450 5.52 19.51 -23.99
C GLN A 450 5.03 18.07 -24.13
N LEU A 451 3.74 17.84 -23.93
CA LEU A 451 3.14 16.51 -24.08
C LEU A 451 1.76 16.59 -24.73
N TRP A 452 1.51 15.71 -25.70
CA TRP A 452 0.21 15.60 -26.38
C TRP A 452 -0.04 14.19 -26.89
N ARG A 453 -1.31 13.88 -27.16
CA ARG A 453 -1.76 12.60 -27.70
C ARG A 453 -2.37 12.78 -29.09
N PRO A 454 -1.66 12.47 -30.19
CA PRO A 454 -2.22 12.51 -31.55
C PRO A 454 -3.39 11.52 -31.76
N SER A 455 -3.42 10.44 -30.99
CA SER A 455 -4.53 9.49 -30.88
C SER A 455 -4.50 8.85 -29.48
N PRO A 456 -5.50 8.06 -29.07
CA PRO A 456 -5.44 7.35 -27.78
C PRO A 456 -4.20 6.46 -27.61
N GLN A 457 -3.75 5.84 -28.72
CA GLN A 457 -2.61 4.90 -28.79
C GLN A 457 -1.24 5.57 -28.95
N HIS A 458 -1.19 6.89 -29.16
CA HIS A 458 0.06 7.63 -29.35
C HIS A 458 0.25 8.68 -28.26
N LEU A 459 1.44 8.70 -27.66
CA LEU A 459 1.90 9.78 -26.78
C LEU A 459 3.20 10.35 -27.33
N HIS A 460 3.27 11.67 -27.44
CA HIS A 460 4.48 12.40 -27.81
C HIS A 460 4.89 13.27 -26.63
N ILE A 461 6.15 13.12 -26.19
CA ILE A 461 6.78 13.95 -25.17
C ILE A 461 7.99 14.63 -25.81
N SER A 462 8.04 15.96 -25.76
CA SER A 462 9.13 16.76 -26.34
C SER A 462 9.76 17.66 -25.29
N HIS A 463 11.04 17.42 -25.00
CA HIS A 463 11.87 18.18 -24.08
C HIS A 463 13.13 18.67 -24.82
N PRO A 464 13.80 19.78 -24.45
CA PRO A 464 14.88 20.34 -25.26
C PRO A 464 16.00 19.33 -25.62
N THR A 465 16.33 18.41 -24.71
CA THR A 465 17.36 17.36 -24.90
C THR A 465 16.86 16.05 -25.53
N GLU A 466 15.56 15.74 -25.49
CA GLU A 466 15.00 14.45 -25.91
C GLU A 466 13.57 14.60 -26.43
N ASP A 467 13.31 14.01 -27.59
CA ASP A 467 12.00 13.87 -28.22
C ASP A 467 11.63 12.38 -28.19
N GLU A 468 10.53 12.00 -27.53
CA GLU A 468 10.09 10.60 -27.39
C GLU A 468 8.68 10.43 -27.97
N GLN A 469 8.53 9.44 -28.84
CA GLN A 469 7.26 9.02 -29.43
C GLN A 469 6.97 7.57 -29.01
N LEU A 470 5.85 7.37 -28.32
CA LEU A 470 5.42 6.09 -27.77
C LEU A 470 4.15 5.63 -28.48
N MET A 471 4.18 4.41 -29.03
CA MET A 471 3.03 3.75 -29.63
C MET A 471 2.62 2.55 -28.78
N PHE A 472 1.38 2.55 -28.33
CA PHE A 472 0.80 1.52 -27.47
C PHE A 472 -0.22 0.66 -28.23
N ASN A 473 -0.36 -0.61 -27.83
CA ASN A 473 -1.48 -1.43 -28.27
C ASN A 473 -2.79 -1.04 -27.54
N PRO A 474 -3.96 -1.61 -27.91
CA PRO A 474 -5.23 -1.31 -27.24
C PRO A 474 -5.27 -1.61 -25.73
N ALA A 475 -4.41 -2.51 -25.23
CA ALA A 475 -4.28 -2.85 -23.81
C ALA A 475 -3.26 -1.95 -23.06
N GLY A 476 -2.67 -0.95 -23.73
CA GLY A 476 -1.70 -0.02 -23.13
C GLY A 476 -0.26 -0.52 -23.08
N ALA A 477 0.06 -1.69 -23.63
CA ALA A 477 1.44 -2.17 -23.73
C ALA A 477 2.21 -1.43 -24.84
N LEU A 478 3.45 -1.02 -24.56
CA LEU A 478 4.30 -0.23 -25.46
C LEU A 478 4.80 -1.11 -26.62
N LEU A 479 4.27 -0.94 -27.83
CA LEU A 479 4.70 -1.69 -29.03
C LEU A 479 6.00 -1.17 -29.63
N GLN A 480 6.18 0.15 -29.63
CA GLN A 480 7.35 0.81 -30.21
C GLN A 480 7.66 2.10 -29.47
N ARG A 481 8.95 2.34 -29.28
CA ARG A 481 9.49 3.63 -28.85
C ARG A 481 10.46 4.15 -29.89
N ASP A 482 10.30 5.41 -30.29
CA ASP A 482 11.22 6.18 -31.13
C ASP A 482 11.73 7.39 -30.32
N VAL A 483 13.06 7.57 -30.25
CA VAL A 483 13.70 8.59 -29.42
C VAL A 483 14.73 9.36 -30.22
N GLN A 484 14.59 10.69 -30.26
CA GLN A 484 15.52 11.62 -30.91
C GLN A 484 16.11 12.58 -29.89
N ARG A 485 17.38 12.34 -29.51
CA ARG A 485 18.12 13.20 -28.59
C ARG A 485 18.80 14.36 -29.31
N ARG A 486 18.89 15.49 -28.60
CA ARG A 486 19.50 16.77 -29.01
C ARG A 486 20.53 17.15 -27.94
N LEU A 487 21.77 16.74 -28.11
CA LEU A 487 22.78 16.76 -27.04
C LEU A 487 23.97 17.66 -27.36
N ALA A 488 24.43 18.41 -26.35
CA ALA A 488 25.55 19.34 -26.46
C ALA A 488 26.88 18.63 -26.12
N THR A 489 27.65 18.28 -27.14
CA THR A 489 28.98 17.66 -27.00
C THR A 489 30.09 18.70 -27.16
N PRO A 490 31.35 18.42 -26.76
CA PRO A 490 32.44 19.38 -26.91
C PRO A 490 32.81 19.66 -28.38
N ASN A 491 32.40 18.78 -29.30
CA ASN A 491 32.53 18.95 -30.75
C ASN A 491 31.30 19.60 -31.41
N GLY A 492 30.35 20.13 -30.63
CA GLY A 492 29.10 20.73 -31.09
C GLY A 492 27.85 19.91 -30.72
N SER A 493 26.68 20.30 -31.23
CA SER A 493 25.44 19.58 -30.98
C SER A 493 25.31 18.35 -31.89
N ILE A 494 24.94 17.20 -31.32
CA ILE A 494 24.57 16.02 -32.10
C ILE A 494 23.06 15.75 -32.03
N LYS A 495 22.55 15.17 -33.11
CA LYS A 495 21.30 14.40 -33.08
C LYS A 495 21.65 12.93 -32.96
N TRP A 496 20.94 12.23 -32.07
CA TRP A 496 21.16 10.80 -31.83
C TRP A 496 19.79 10.14 -31.73
N HIS A 497 19.48 9.31 -32.73
CA HIS A 497 18.17 8.68 -32.90
C HIS A 497 18.29 7.18 -32.67
N TYR A 498 17.37 6.60 -31.89
CA TYR A 498 17.18 5.16 -31.80
C TYR A 498 15.70 4.79 -31.79
N GLN A 499 15.40 3.57 -32.21
CA GLN A 499 14.07 2.97 -32.20
C GLN A 499 14.17 1.53 -31.70
N GLU A 500 13.19 1.11 -30.91
CA GLU A 500 13.07 -0.27 -30.41
C GLU A 500 11.61 -0.74 -30.48
N ARG A 501 11.40 -2.05 -30.59
CA ARG A 501 10.05 -2.64 -30.68
C ARG A 501 9.89 -3.81 -29.71
N PHE A 502 8.66 -3.99 -29.25
CA PHE A 502 8.28 -4.97 -28.26
C PHE A 502 7.17 -5.85 -28.83
N HIS A 503 7.45 -7.14 -28.94
CA HIS A 503 6.54 -8.13 -29.49
C HIS A 503 5.95 -8.93 -28.35
N TYR A 504 4.63 -8.89 -28.25
CA TYR A 504 3.85 -9.56 -27.22
C TYR A 504 3.15 -10.79 -27.79
N ASN A 505 2.96 -11.83 -26.97
CA ASN A 505 2.05 -12.93 -27.32
C ASN A 505 0.58 -12.51 -27.10
N ALA A 506 -0.37 -13.43 -27.26
CA ALA A 506 -1.80 -13.17 -27.04
C ALA A 506 -2.07 -12.63 -25.62
N ASP A 507 -1.40 -13.22 -24.63
CA ASP A 507 -1.59 -13.02 -23.19
C ASP A 507 -0.83 -11.78 -22.65
N GLN A 508 -0.30 -10.95 -23.55
CA GLN A 508 0.45 -9.72 -23.28
C GLN A 508 1.83 -9.92 -22.63
N TYR A 509 2.44 -11.09 -22.79
CA TYR A 509 3.85 -11.31 -22.45
C TYR A 509 4.79 -10.85 -23.54
N LEU A 510 5.71 -9.96 -23.17
CA LEU A 510 6.85 -9.59 -24.00
C LEU A 510 7.65 -10.87 -24.30
N VAL A 511 7.51 -11.42 -25.50
CA VAL A 511 8.25 -12.61 -25.94
C VAL A 511 9.54 -12.23 -26.66
N ARG A 512 9.60 -11.01 -27.23
CA ARG A 512 10.77 -10.52 -27.96
C ARG A 512 10.90 -8.99 -27.91
N HIS A 513 12.10 -8.51 -27.58
CA HIS A 513 12.51 -7.11 -27.68
C HIS A 513 13.47 -6.96 -28.86
N ASP A 514 13.07 -6.17 -29.87
CA ASP A 514 13.95 -5.73 -30.96
C ASP A 514 14.87 -4.61 -30.44
N LEU A 515 16.16 -4.93 -30.32
CA LEU A 515 17.15 -4.03 -29.73
C LEU A 515 17.46 -2.86 -30.67
N PRO A 516 17.65 -1.62 -30.17
CA PRO A 516 18.05 -0.50 -31.00
C PRO A 516 19.44 -0.70 -31.64
N GLU A 517 20.32 -1.47 -30.99
CA GLU A 517 21.60 -1.91 -31.52
C GLU A 517 21.54 -3.23 -32.32
N GLY A 518 20.35 -3.71 -32.67
CA GLY A 518 20.13 -4.89 -33.51
C GLY A 518 20.42 -6.24 -32.83
N GLY A 519 19.80 -7.28 -33.36
CA GLY A 519 19.59 -8.52 -32.62
C GLY A 519 18.40 -8.40 -31.66
N PHE A 520 18.13 -9.47 -30.92
CA PHE A 520 16.89 -9.64 -30.17
C PHE A 520 17.17 -10.19 -28.77
N LEU A 521 16.39 -9.75 -27.78
CA LEU A 521 16.21 -10.52 -26.54
C LEU A 521 14.92 -11.31 -26.67
N HIS A 522 14.99 -12.64 -26.53
CA HIS A 522 13.82 -13.50 -26.42
C HIS A 522 13.59 -13.86 -24.96
N TYR A 523 12.34 -13.77 -24.55
CA TYR A 523 11.90 -14.01 -23.18
C TYR A 523 11.06 -15.28 -23.18
N ILE A 524 11.53 -16.29 -22.46
CA ILE A 524 10.88 -17.60 -22.41
C ILE A 524 10.12 -17.71 -21.11
N TRP A 525 8.81 -17.69 -21.29
CA TRP A 525 7.79 -17.92 -20.29
C TRP A 525 7.46 -19.42 -20.32
N GLN A 526 7.36 -20.08 -19.17
CA GLN A 526 6.83 -21.44 -19.10
C GLN A 526 5.58 -21.42 -18.25
N LYS A 527 4.47 -21.80 -18.88
CA LYS A 527 3.17 -21.15 -18.69
C LYS A 527 3.33 -19.64 -18.98
N GLN A 528 4.04 -18.94 -18.10
CA GLN A 528 3.53 -17.66 -17.61
C GLN A 528 4.62 -16.88 -16.83
N GLN A 529 5.41 -17.54 -15.96
CA GLN A 529 6.60 -16.99 -15.28
C GLN A 529 7.79 -16.95 -16.24
N LEU A 530 8.62 -15.89 -16.18
CA LEU A 530 9.88 -15.90 -16.93
C LEU A 530 10.80 -16.96 -16.33
N ILE A 531 11.24 -17.91 -17.13
CA ILE A 531 12.28 -18.88 -16.75
C ILE A 531 13.61 -18.59 -17.42
N ALA A 532 13.65 -18.08 -18.64
CA ALA A 532 14.90 -17.89 -19.37
C ALA A 532 14.91 -16.64 -20.24
N ILE A 533 16.11 -16.10 -20.45
CA ILE A 533 16.39 -15.07 -21.46
C ILE A 533 17.40 -15.64 -22.43
N GLU A 534 17.12 -15.47 -23.73
CA GLU A 534 18.06 -15.70 -24.82
C GLU A 534 18.42 -14.37 -25.46
N TRP A 535 19.67 -14.26 -25.88
CA TRP A 535 20.11 -13.22 -26.79
C TRP A 535 20.36 -13.83 -28.17
N GLU A 536 19.80 -13.21 -29.20
CA GLU A 536 20.05 -13.55 -30.60
C GLU A 536 20.81 -12.39 -31.25
N ASN A 537 22.03 -12.65 -31.74
CA ASN A 537 22.88 -11.61 -32.31
C ASN A 537 22.45 -11.22 -33.75
N ARG A 538 23.13 -10.22 -34.32
CA ARG A 538 22.85 -9.71 -35.68
C ARG A 538 22.98 -10.74 -36.81
N GLN A 539 23.58 -11.90 -36.54
CA GLN A 539 23.75 -13.02 -37.48
C GLN A 539 22.73 -14.15 -37.25
N GLY A 540 21.76 -13.98 -36.35
CA GLY A 540 20.80 -15.03 -35.96
C GLY A 540 21.39 -16.09 -35.03
N GLN A 541 22.60 -15.89 -34.49
CA GLN A 541 23.18 -16.83 -33.52
C GLN A 541 22.56 -16.59 -32.15
N ARG A 542 21.93 -17.62 -31.61
CA ARG A 542 21.17 -17.58 -30.36
C ARG A 542 21.95 -18.18 -29.20
N GLN A 543 22.01 -17.46 -28.08
CA GLN A 543 22.75 -17.84 -26.87
C GLN A 543 21.85 -17.70 -25.63
N ARG A 544 21.94 -18.67 -24.71
CA ARG A 544 21.32 -18.56 -23.38
C ARG A 544 22.04 -17.47 -22.59
N VAL A 545 21.30 -16.60 -21.92
CA VAL A 545 21.84 -15.71 -20.88
C VAL A 545 21.73 -16.43 -19.53
N ILE A 546 20.51 -16.80 -19.17
CA ILE A 546 20.14 -17.43 -17.90
C ILE A 546 18.92 -18.34 -18.08
N GLU A 547 18.81 -19.34 -17.22
CA GLU A 547 17.67 -20.21 -16.99
C GLU A 547 17.50 -20.39 -15.47
N ARG A 548 16.33 -20.01 -14.93
CA ARG A 548 16.01 -20.05 -13.50
C ARG A 548 15.31 -21.36 -13.15
N GLY A 549 15.96 -22.17 -12.33
CA GLY A 549 15.34 -23.29 -11.61
C GLY A 549 14.88 -22.85 -10.20
N PRO A 550 14.24 -23.75 -9.42
CA PRO A 550 13.74 -23.42 -8.09
C PRO A 550 14.84 -22.94 -7.12
N ASP A 551 15.83 -23.79 -6.86
CA ASP A 551 16.89 -23.53 -5.86
C ASP A 551 18.14 -22.85 -6.45
N LEU A 552 18.22 -22.77 -7.78
CA LEU A 552 19.43 -22.34 -8.49
C LEU A 552 19.14 -21.68 -9.84
N ASP A 553 19.95 -20.68 -10.19
CA ASP A 553 20.04 -20.16 -11.55
C ASP A 553 21.18 -20.86 -12.31
N ARG A 554 20.89 -21.28 -13.54
CA ARG A 554 21.87 -21.79 -14.52
C ARG A 554 22.17 -20.68 -15.51
N TYR A 555 23.45 -20.36 -15.70
CA TYR A 555 23.85 -19.36 -16.68
C TYR A 555 24.33 -20.00 -17.98
N GLY A 556 24.27 -19.25 -19.09
CA GLY A 556 24.61 -19.76 -20.42
C GLY A 556 26.05 -20.26 -20.60
N ASN A 557 26.96 -19.91 -19.68
CA ASN A 557 28.33 -20.43 -19.65
C ASN A 557 28.51 -21.68 -18.75
N GLY A 558 27.43 -22.23 -18.19
CA GLY A 558 27.45 -23.42 -17.34
C GLY A 558 27.87 -23.19 -15.88
N LEU A 559 27.96 -21.94 -15.43
CA LEU A 559 28.01 -21.63 -13.99
C LEU A 559 26.61 -21.73 -13.36
N VAL A 560 26.59 -22.02 -12.07
CA VAL A 560 25.36 -22.22 -11.27
C VAL A 560 25.41 -21.37 -10.01
N GLN A 561 24.38 -20.57 -9.77
CA GLN A 561 24.19 -19.81 -8.53
C GLN A 561 23.08 -20.43 -7.68
N GLU A 562 23.48 -21.10 -6.61
CA GLU A 562 22.60 -21.63 -5.57
C GLU A 562 22.11 -20.49 -4.67
N ARG A 563 20.86 -20.56 -4.21
CA ARG A 563 20.29 -19.61 -3.25
C ARG A 563 19.43 -20.32 -2.21
N ALA A 564 19.52 -19.90 -0.96
CA ALA A 564 18.58 -20.23 0.08
C ALA A 564 18.34 -18.97 0.95
N PHE A 565 17.09 -18.59 1.16
CA PHE A 565 16.72 -17.47 2.02
C PHE A 565 15.78 -18.00 3.12
N SER A 566 15.86 -17.41 4.31
CA SER A 566 15.01 -17.75 5.45
C SER A 566 14.81 -16.54 6.37
N PRO A 567 13.89 -16.60 7.34
CA PRO A 567 13.71 -15.53 8.34
C PRO A 567 14.98 -15.21 9.15
N THR A 568 15.94 -16.15 9.22
CA THR A 568 17.17 -16.04 10.01
C THR A 568 18.45 -15.99 9.19
N GLN A 569 18.43 -16.34 7.90
CA GLN A 569 19.64 -16.38 7.05
C GLN A 569 19.38 -16.00 5.59
N VAL A 570 20.45 -15.65 4.88
CA VAL A 570 20.52 -15.65 3.41
C VAL A 570 21.84 -16.30 3.01
N VAL A 571 21.77 -17.28 2.12
CA VAL A 571 22.94 -17.99 1.59
C VAL A 571 22.90 -17.93 0.07
N GLN A 572 23.97 -17.45 -0.54
CA GLN A 572 24.16 -17.45 -1.99
C GLN A 572 25.53 -18.05 -2.32
N ARG A 573 25.59 -18.95 -3.30
CA ARG A 573 26.84 -19.58 -3.75
C ARG A 573 26.90 -19.69 -5.27
N LEU A 574 27.86 -19.03 -5.89
CA LEU A 574 28.23 -19.26 -7.28
C LEU A 574 29.27 -20.38 -7.37
N ARG A 575 29.08 -21.35 -8.26
CA ARG A 575 30.05 -22.42 -8.52
C ARG A 575 30.08 -22.88 -9.99
N SER A 576 31.20 -23.49 -10.37
CA SER A 576 31.28 -24.35 -11.55
C SER A 576 31.12 -25.83 -11.15
N ALA A 577 31.31 -26.75 -12.11
CA ALA A 577 31.42 -28.18 -11.83
C ALA A 577 32.70 -28.59 -11.05
N LYS A 578 33.67 -27.67 -10.88
CA LYS A 578 34.97 -27.97 -10.24
C LYS A 578 35.17 -27.30 -8.88
N GLN A 579 34.65 -26.08 -8.68
CA GLN A 579 34.88 -25.29 -7.46
C GLN A 579 33.84 -24.18 -7.26
N THR A 580 33.73 -23.72 -6.01
CA THR A 580 33.02 -22.49 -5.64
C THR A 580 33.79 -21.26 -6.16
N TRP A 581 33.07 -20.32 -6.74
CA TRP A 581 33.61 -19.05 -7.25
C TRP A 581 33.46 -17.93 -6.21
N TRP A 582 32.27 -17.83 -5.63
CA TRP A 582 31.88 -16.87 -4.60
C TRP A 582 30.84 -17.51 -3.67
N GLN A 583 30.90 -17.19 -2.39
CA GLN A 583 29.85 -17.51 -1.43
C GLN A 583 29.63 -16.32 -0.48
N GLN A 584 28.36 -16.08 -0.14
CA GLN A 584 27.93 -15.13 0.89
C GLN A 584 26.94 -15.83 1.82
N ASN A 585 27.14 -15.70 3.13
CA ASN A 585 26.21 -16.12 4.18
C ASN A 585 25.89 -14.90 5.05
N LEU A 586 24.63 -14.51 5.14
CA LEU A 586 24.14 -13.42 5.98
C LEU A 586 23.28 -14.00 7.11
N SER A 587 23.42 -13.47 8.32
CA SER A 587 22.56 -13.83 9.46
C SER A 587 21.61 -12.68 9.78
N LYS A 588 20.31 -12.97 9.94
CA LYS A 588 19.25 -12.02 10.27
C LYS A 588 18.80 -12.16 11.73
N GLN A 589 18.52 -11.03 12.38
CA GLN A 589 17.80 -10.95 13.65
C GLN A 589 16.77 -9.81 13.57
N ALA A 590 15.51 -10.06 13.93
CA ALA A 590 14.39 -9.11 13.81
C ALA A 590 14.24 -8.46 12.41
N GLY A 591 14.62 -9.19 11.35
CA GLY A 591 14.61 -8.72 9.96
C GLY A 591 15.81 -7.84 9.56
N LEU A 592 16.80 -7.66 10.44
CA LEU A 592 18.05 -6.94 10.17
C LEU A 592 19.20 -7.92 9.98
N ILE A 593 20.03 -7.74 8.96
CA ILE A 593 21.29 -8.48 8.79
C ILE A 593 22.27 -8.05 9.89
N VAL A 594 22.58 -8.95 10.82
CA VAL A 594 23.48 -8.74 11.98
C VAL A 594 24.85 -9.38 11.81
N SER A 595 25.05 -10.27 10.83
CA SER A 595 26.38 -10.65 10.37
C SER A 595 26.41 -10.99 8.88
N ALA A 596 27.59 -10.85 8.27
CA ALA A 596 27.88 -11.28 6.91
C ALA A 596 29.22 -11.99 6.84
N HIS A 597 29.29 -13.12 6.13
CA HIS A 597 30.51 -13.86 5.83
C HIS A 597 30.61 -14.06 4.32
N GLN A 598 31.67 -13.58 3.69
CA GLN A 598 31.80 -13.54 2.23
C GLN A 598 33.20 -13.96 1.76
N SER A 599 33.28 -14.86 0.79
CA SER A 599 34.54 -15.39 0.25
C SER A 599 34.51 -15.54 -1.27
N TYR A 600 35.70 -15.55 -1.87
CA TYR A 600 35.91 -15.78 -3.31
C TYR A 600 36.94 -16.90 -3.52
N PRO A 601 36.57 -18.18 -3.34
CA PRO A 601 37.55 -19.27 -3.32
C PRO A 601 38.33 -19.43 -4.63
N LEU A 602 37.73 -19.11 -5.77
CA LEU A 602 38.41 -19.04 -7.08
C LEU A 602 39.67 -18.16 -7.06
N LEU A 603 39.66 -17.09 -6.27
CA LEU A 603 40.70 -16.05 -6.24
C LEU A 603 41.70 -16.25 -5.11
N ASN A 604 41.49 -17.24 -4.22
CA ASN A 604 42.12 -17.34 -2.90
C ASN A 604 42.05 -16.03 -2.08
N HIS A 605 41.05 -15.19 -2.34
CA HIS A 605 40.88 -13.92 -1.64
C HIS A 605 40.49 -14.16 -0.17
N PRO A 606 41.04 -13.41 0.79
CA PRO A 606 40.64 -13.51 2.19
C PRO A 606 39.12 -13.42 2.39
N THR A 607 38.60 -14.28 3.26
CA THR A 607 37.20 -14.25 3.69
C THR A 607 36.94 -12.97 4.47
N SER A 608 36.02 -12.14 3.97
CA SER A 608 35.41 -11.03 4.70
C SER A 608 34.42 -11.61 5.73
N SER A 609 34.37 -11.01 6.91
CA SER A 609 33.42 -11.38 7.97
C SER A 609 33.13 -10.17 8.84
N HIS A 610 31.86 -9.81 8.96
CA HIS A 610 31.37 -8.57 9.56
C HIS A 610 30.23 -8.87 10.55
N HIS A 611 30.15 -8.08 11.62
CA HIS A 611 29.01 -8.02 12.53
C HIS A 611 28.44 -6.60 12.54
N TYR A 612 27.11 -6.50 12.49
CA TYR A 612 26.40 -5.23 12.33
C TYR A 612 25.50 -4.96 13.52
N TYR A 613 25.64 -3.78 14.12
CA TYR A 613 24.87 -3.37 15.28
C TYR A 613 24.00 -2.17 14.94
N TYR A 614 22.78 -2.17 15.48
CA TYR A 614 21.73 -1.20 15.16
C TYR A 614 21.22 -0.51 16.43
N ASN A 615 20.80 0.75 16.32
CA ASN A 615 20.19 1.48 17.43
C ASN A 615 18.69 1.14 17.58
N ALA A 616 18.03 1.74 18.59
CA ALA A 616 16.59 1.56 18.81
C ALA A 616 15.70 2.04 17.65
N LYS A 617 16.24 2.88 16.75
CA LYS A 617 15.60 3.33 15.49
C LYS A 617 15.90 2.41 14.30
N ARG A 618 16.51 1.24 14.52
CA ARG A 618 16.97 0.27 13.50
C ARG A 618 18.05 0.80 12.53
N GLN A 619 18.70 1.93 12.83
CA GLN A 619 19.77 2.49 11.99
C GLN A 619 21.11 1.76 12.28
N LEU A 620 21.90 1.47 11.25
CA LEU A 620 23.22 0.84 11.37
C LEU A 620 24.20 1.80 12.09
N ILE A 621 24.69 1.43 13.28
CA ILE A 621 25.59 2.25 14.09
C ILE A 621 27.00 1.68 14.24
N ILE A 622 27.21 0.38 14.01
CA ILE A 622 28.55 -0.23 13.99
C ILE A 622 28.62 -1.28 12.87
N ASP A 623 29.69 -1.23 12.08
CA ASP A 623 30.17 -2.34 11.23
C ASP A 623 31.52 -2.84 11.80
N GLN A 624 31.54 -4.08 12.29
CA GLN A 624 32.71 -4.71 12.91
C GLN A 624 33.22 -5.87 12.05
N ALA A 625 34.21 -5.59 11.19
CA ALA A 625 34.96 -6.61 10.48
C ALA A 625 35.91 -7.39 11.41
N THR A 626 36.00 -8.71 11.27
CA THR A 626 36.72 -9.61 12.20
C THR A 626 38.21 -9.30 12.36
N ASN A 627 38.86 -8.72 11.34
CA ASN A 627 40.31 -8.45 11.32
C ASN A 627 40.65 -6.95 11.11
N GLN A 628 39.73 -6.03 11.42
CA GLN A 628 39.94 -4.58 11.29
C GLN A 628 39.33 -3.83 12.47
N ASN A 629 39.62 -2.54 12.60
CA ASN A 629 38.93 -1.67 13.56
C ASN A 629 37.46 -1.52 13.16
N ALA A 630 36.55 -1.61 14.12
CA ALA A 630 35.12 -1.38 13.86
C ALA A 630 34.86 0.06 13.39
N LEU A 631 33.99 0.20 12.39
CA LEU A 631 33.49 1.47 11.89
C LEU A 631 32.24 1.84 12.71
N PHE A 632 32.25 3.02 13.33
CA PHE A 632 31.14 3.56 14.10
C PHE A 632 30.48 4.68 13.34
N TYR A 633 29.14 4.71 13.33
CA TYR A 633 28.34 5.70 12.63
C TYR A 633 27.37 6.40 13.60
N ALA A 634 27.41 7.73 13.61
CA ALA A 634 26.40 8.55 14.27
C ALA A 634 25.57 9.26 13.19
N TRP A 635 24.25 9.23 13.32
CA TRP A 635 23.32 9.81 12.34
C TRP A 635 22.68 11.07 12.88
N LYS A 636 22.52 12.08 12.03
CA LYS A 636 21.64 13.21 12.33
C LYS A 636 20.21 12.72 12.29
N ASN A 637 19.32 13.43 12.98
CA ASN A 637 17.89 13.28 12.78
C ASN A 637 17.50 13.52 11.29
N THR A 638 18.28 14.25 10.48
CA THR A 638 18.07 14.39 9.01
C THR A 638 18.55 13.22 8.13
N GLY A 639 19.08 12.14 8.71
CA GLY A 639 19.53 10.95 7.96
C GLY A 639 20.87 11.11 7.26
N GLU A 640 21.45 12.31 7.30
CA GLU A 640 22.88 12.52 7.01
C GLU A 640 23.73 11.87 8.11
N LEU A 641 24.94 11.45 7.73
CA LEU A 641 25.97 11.11 8.70
C LEU A 641 26.33 12.35 9.53
N ALA A 642 26.29 12.22 10.86
CA ALA A 642 26.76 13.24 11.81
C ALA A 642 28.26 13.10 12.06
N ALA A 643 28.73 11.87 12.26
CA ALA A 643 30.14 11.55 12.45
C ALA A 643 30.41 10.06 12.13
N GLN A 644 31.66 9.75 11.79
CA GLN A 644 32.21 8.40 11.81
C GLN A 644 33.63 8.43 12.36
N ASN A 645 34.17 7.29 12.81
CA ASN A 645 35.50 7.21 13.43
C ASN A 645 36.68 7.04 12.45
N HIS A 646 36.42 6.74 11.17
CA HIS A 646 37.48 6.39 10.20
C HIS A 646 37.71 7.48 9.14
N LEU A 647 36.66 8.09 8.59
CA LEU A 647 36.76 9.19 7.63
C LEU A 647 36.22 10.50 8.21
N SER A 648 36.82 11.62 7.80
CA SER A 648 36.22 12.94 7.95
C SER A 648 34.83 13.01 7.30
N THR A 649 33.90 13.71 7.96
CA THR A 649 32.67 14.18 7.33
C THR A 649 33.00 15.38 6.42
N PRO A 650 32.33 15.54 5.26
CA PRO A 650 32.56 16.65 4.35
C PRO A 650 32.04 17.96 4.95
N THR A 651 32.70 19.06 4.61
CA THR A 651 32.11 20.40 4.76
C THR A 651 31.12 20.60 3.62
N LEU A 652 29.86 20.88 3.95
CA LEU A 652 28.76 21.09 3.00
C LEU A 652 28.22 22.51 3.13
N GLN A 653 28.08 23.23 2.02
CA GLN A 653 27.31 24.47 1.96
C GLN A 653 26.08 24.22 1.07
N ARG A 654 24.89 24.34 1.66
CA ARG A 654 23.58 24.18 0.99
C ARG A 654 22.96 25.54 0.70
N ASP A 655 22.19 25.66 -0.38
CA ASP A 655 21.33 26.84 -0.61
C ASP A 655 20.06 26.79 0.25
N ALA A 656 19.25 27.84 0.19
CA ALA A 656 18.03 27.99 1.00
C ALA A 656 16.99 26.86 0.79
N SER A 657 17.08 26.12 -0.32
CA SER A 657 16.26 24.94 -0.63
C SER A 657 16.96 23.61 -0.38
N GLY A 658 18.16 23.61 0.22
CA GLY A 658 18.90 22.41 0.63
C GLY A 658 19.84 21.82 -0.43
N LEU A 659 19.82 22.27 -1.69
CA LEU A 659 20.77 21.83 -2.71
C LEU A 659 22.20 22.24 -2.35
N ILE A 660 23.16 21.31 -2.47
CA ILE A 660 24.57 21.61 -2.19
C ILE A 660 25.12 22.52 -3.29
N ARG A 661 25.80 23.60 -2.90
CA ARG A 661 26.54 24.48 -3.82
C ARG A 661 28.05 24.28 -3.70
N HIS A 662 28.53 23.86 -2.53
CA HIS A 662 29.93 23.57 -2.24
C HIS A 662 30.07 22.31 -1.36
N TRP A 663 30.97 21.42 -1.72
CA TRP A 663 31.30 20.17 -1.02
C TRP A 663 32.82 20.07 -0.91
N SER A 664 33.36 19.80 0.29
CA SER A 664 34.80 19.67 0.49
C SER A 664 35.17 18.57 1.50
N LYS A 665 36.14 17.72 1.14
CA LYS A 665 36.67 16.63 1.99
C LYS A 665 38.07 16.23 1.51
N ASN A 666 39.04 16.12 2.42
CA ASN A 666 40.37 15.52 2.14
C ASN A 666 41.05 16.00 0.84
N GLN A 667 41.19 17.32 0.68
CA GLN A 667 41.74 18.01 -0.52
C GLN A 667 40.85 17.97 -1.78
N GLU A 668 39.77 17.19 -1.80
CA GLU A 668 38.72 17.32 -2.80
C GLU A 668 37.83 18.52 -2.47
N ASP A 669 37.59 19.36 -3.48
CA ASP A 669 36.92 20.66 -3.36
C ASP A 669 36.06 20.89 -4.61
N TYR A 670 34.74 20.79 -4.43
CA TYR A 670 33.76 20.75 -5.51
C TYR A 670 32.72 21.87 -5.38
N MET A 671 32.54 22.63 -6.45
CA MET A 671 31.39 23.52 -6.64
C MET A 671 30.35 22.82 -7.52
N LEU A 672 29.10 22.76 -7.04
CA LEU A 672 28.01 22.02 -7.68
C LEU A 672 27.01 23.00 -8.29
N GLN A 673 26.62 22.73 -9.54
CA GLN A 673 25.59 23.46 -10.28
C GLN A 673 24.46 22.52 -10.68
N TYR A 674 23.23 22.98 -10.42
CA TYR A 674 21.99 22.27 -10.72
C TYR A 674 21.22 22.95 -11.86
N ASN A 675 20.52 22.16 -12.66
CA ASN A 675 19.68 22.65 -13.76
C ASN A 675 18.24 22.95 -13.29
N ALA A 676 17.37 23.39 -14.21
CA ALA A 676 16.01 23.77 -13.86
C ALA A 676 15.12 22.58 -13.44
N LEU A 677 15.52 21.34 -13.76
CA LEU A 677 14.92 20.10 -13.24
C LEU A 677 15.47 19.72 -11.84
N ARG A 678 16.24 20.61 -11.20
CA ARG A 678 16.96 20.38 -9.93
C ARG A 678 17.88 19.14 -9.95
N ARG A 679 18.37 18.75 -11.14
CA ARG A 679 19.37 17.69 -11.33
C ARG A 679 20.79 18.24 -11.28
N LEU A 680 21.74 17.43 -10.79
CA LEU A 680 23.17 17.77 -10.78
C LEU A 680 23.70 17.88 -12.22
N ASP A 681 23.96 19.10 -12.67
CA ASP A 681 24.19 19.43 -14.08
C ASP A 681 25.67 19.57 -14.41
N VAL A 682 26.43 20.25 -13.53
CA VAL A 682 27.89 20.43 -13.66
C VAL A 682 28.54 20.37 -12.28
N VAL A 683 29.64 19.63 -12.17
CA VAL A 683 30.54 19.69 -11.01
C VAL A 683 31.87 20.31 -11.45
N TYR A 684 32.35 21.30 -10.69
CA TYR A 684 33.62 21.98 -10.92
C TYR A 684 34.62 21.67 -9.80
N LYS A 685 35.87 21.37 -10.15
CA LYS A 685 37.01 21.29 -9.22
C LYS A 685 38.05 22.35 -9.63
N ALA A 686 38.49 23.18 -8.68
CA ALA A 686 39.41 24.30 -8.95
C ALA A 686 39.00 25.17 -10.18
N GLY A 687 37.71 25.49 -10.30
CA GLY A 687 37.13 26.28 -11.39
C GLY A 687 36.98 25.56 -12.75
N LYS A 688 37.41 24.30 -12.88
CA LYS A 688 37.29 23.50 -14.11
C LYS A 688 36.18 22.46 -13.95
N ALA A 689 35.29 22.34 -14.94
CA ALA A 689 34.26 21.31 -14.93
C ALA A 689 34.90 19.90 -15.01
N VAL A 690 34.62 19.05 -14.03
CA VAL A 690 35.03 17.63 -13.98
C VAL A 690 33.90 16.70 -14.42
N GLN A 691 32.66 17.08 -14.17
CA GLN A 691 31.46 16.36 -14.60
C GLN A 691 30.53 17.34 -15.32
N LYS A 692 29.94 16.93 -16.45
CA LYS A 692 28.80 17.62 -17.07
C LYS A 692 27.76 16.60 -17.50
N ASN A 693 26.51 16.81 -17.13
CA ASN A 693 25.41 15.89 -17.36
C ASN A 693 24.39 16.50 -18.33
N SER A 694 23.44 15.69 -18.81
CA SER A 694 22.23 16.18 -19.47
C SER A 694 21.09 15.20 -19.20
N HIS A 695 19.92 15.76 -18.93
CA HIS A 695 18.76 15.03 -18.43
C HIS A 695 17.59 15.16 -19.41
N ASN A 696 16.67 14.21 -19.41
CA ASN A 696 15.50 14.20 -20.31
C ASN A 696 14.22 14.75 -19.66
N ALA A 697 13.09 14.61 -20.35
CA ALA A 697 11.76 14.94 -19.84
C ALA A 697 11.41 14.21 -18.54
N TYR A 698 12.04 13.05 -18.31
CA TYR A 698 11.93 12.20 -17.15
C TYR A 698 13.02 12.47 -16.12
N GLY A 699 13.82 13.54 -16.19
CA GLY A 699 14.91 13.80 -15.24
C GLY A 699 16.08 12.78 -15.21
N PHE A 700 15.97 11.64 -15.91
CA PHE A 700 17.03 10.63 -16.03
C PHE A 700 18.28 11.25 -16.67
N ARG A 701 19.48 10.89 -16.18
CA ARG A 701 20.75 11.31 -16.79
C ARG A 701 21.01 10.56 -18.12
N ILE A 702 20.58 11.14 -19.23
CA ILE A 702 20.71 10.52 -20.56
C ILE A 702 22.10 10.67 -21.21
N TYR A 703 22.93 11.60 -20.72
CA TYR A 703 24.28 11.86 -21.20
C TYR A 703 25.19 12.42 -20.08
N ALA A 704 26.47 12.08 -20.11
CA ALA A 704 27.50 12.56 -19.18
C ALA A 704 28.86 12.76 -19.87
N GLN A 705 29.67 13.68 -19.35
CA GLN A 705 31.06 13.97 -19.74
C GLN A 705 31.95 14.00 -18.49
N HIS A 706 33.06 13.26 -18.49
CA HIS A 706 33.99 13.15 -17.37
C HIS A 706 35.39 13.65 -17.74
N TYR A 707 35.90 14.60 -16.97
CA TYR A 707 37.21 15.23 -17.10
C TYR A 707 37.96 15.13 -15.75
N PRO A 708 39.27 14.79 -15.72
CA PRO A 708 40.20 14.68 -16.84
C PRO A 708 40.19 13.31 -17.55
N GLN A 709 39.30 12.38 -17.18
CA GLN A 709 39.22 11.02 -17.75
C GLN A 709 39.00 11.01 -19.28
N GLY A 710 38.47 12.10 -19.84
CA GLY A 710 38.31 12.28 -21.28
C GLY A 710 37.22 11.38 -21.86
N LYS A 711 36.24 10.97 -21.06
CA LYS A 711 35.15 10.06 -21.47
C LYS A 711 33.83 10.79 -21.60
N GLN A 712 32.99 10.31 -22.50
CA GLN A 712 31.59 10.69 -22.61
C GLN A 712 30.71 9.43 -22.68
N LEU A 713 29.56 9.49 -22.01
CA LEU A 713 28.66 8.36 -21.79
C LEU A 713 27.22 8.73 -22.17
N PHE A 714 26.49 7.82 -22.80
CA PHE A 714 25.06 7.97 -23.12
C PHE A 714 24.30 6.79 -22.52
N PHE A 715 23.13 7.04 -21.94
CA PHE A 715 22.37 6.03 -21.18
C PHE A 715 20.98 5.80 -21.76
N LEU A 716 20.63 4.53 -22.00
CA LEU A 716 19.29 4.13 -22.46
C LEU A 716 18.53 3.55 -21.26
N TYR A 717 17.33 4.07 -21.01
CA TYR A 717 16.48 3.66 -19.89
C TYR A 717 15.25 2.92 -20.37
N HIS A 718 14.95 1.75 -19.79
CA HIS A 718 13.71 1.00 -19.98
C HIS A 718 13.22 0.52 -18.61
N ASN A 719 11.92 0.64 -18.34
CA ASN A 719 11.30 0.38 -17.03
C ASN A 719 12.12 0.95 -15.84
N LYS A 720 12.54 2.22 -15.98
CA LYS A 720 13.37 2.97 -15.01
C LYS A 720 14.74 2.35 -14.67
N LYS A 721 15.27 1.45 -15.50
CA LYS A 721 16.62 0.85 -15.35
C LYS A 721 17.52 1.27 -16.51
N ILE A 722 18.79 1.51 -16.24
CA ILE A 722 19.81 1.66 -17.30
C ILE A 722 19.95 0.30 -17.97
N VAL A 723 19.54 0.18 -19.24
CA VAL A 723 19.58 -1.07 -20.02
C VAL A 723 20.66 -1.08 -21.09
N ALA A 724 21.20 0.08 -21.46
CA ALA A 724 22.45 0.15 -22.21
C ALA A 724 23.22 1.43 -21.93
N GLU A 725 24.54 1.36 -22.13
CA GLU A 725 25.44 2.50 -22.21
C GLU A 725 26.15 2.55 -23.57
N TYR A 726 26.50 3.76 -24.00
CA TYR A 726 27.53 4.01 -25.00
C TYR A 726 28.67 4.79 -24.37
N GLN A 727 29.87 4.24 -24.38
CA GLN A 727 31.06 4.91 -23.89
C GLN A 727 32.01 5.22 -25.05
N ALA A 728 32.49 6.46 -25.13
CA ALA A 728 33.50 6.88 -26.08
C ALA A 728 34.48 7.89 -25.44
N ASP A 729 35.62 8.09 -26.10
CA ASP A 729 36.48 9.24 -25.80
C ASP A 729 35.79 10.55 -26.22
N ILE A 730 36.10 11.62 -25.49
CA ILE A 730 35.45 12.92 -25.63
C ILE A 730 35.83 13.64 -26.94
N THR A 731 36.93 13.22 -27.55
CA THR A 731 37.41 13.63 -28.88
C THR A 731 36.81 12.82 -30.03
N ALA A 732 36.16 11.68 -29.75
CA ALA A 732 35.64 10.79 -30.79
C ALA A 732 34.47 11.43 -31.57
N LYS A 733 34.39 11.13 -32.88
CA LYS A 733 33.21 11.43 -33.69
C LYS A 733 32.14 10.39 -33.39
N LEU A 734 30.99 10.86 -32.94
CA LEU A 734 29.88 10.02 -32.49
C LEU A 734 29.01 9.56 -33.68
N PRO A 735 28.45 8.33 -33.64
CA PRO A 735 27.57 7.83 -34.68
C PRO A 735 26.23 8.58 -34.68
N VAL A 736 25.81 9.05 -35.87
CA VAL A 736 24.57 9.83 -36.06
C VAL A 736 23.32 8.94 -36.16
N TYR A 737 23.49 7.64 -36.41
CA TYR A 737 22.41 6.67 -36.62
C TYR A 737 22.59 5.42 -35.75
N ALA A 738 21.48 4.83 -35.30
CA ALA A 738 21.42 3.67 -34.39
C ALA A 738 21.94 2.32 -34.95
N ALA A 739 22.77 2.30 -35.99
CA ALA A 739 23.40 1.06 -36.44
C ALA A 739 24.50 0.55 -35.48
N GLN A 740 25.17 1.44 -34.73
CA GLN A 740 26.15 1.09 -33.67
C GLN A 740 26.15 2.13 -32.50
N PRO A 741 25.03 2.35 -31.78
CA PRO A 741 24.88 3.41 -30.79
C PRO A 741 25.04 2.92 -29.34
N VAL A 742 25.30 1.64 -29.12
CA VAL A 742 25.45 1.00 -27.81
C VAL A 742 26.84 0.36 -27.79
N SER A 743 27.60 0.60 -26.72
CA SER A 743 28.81 -0.19 -26.47
C SER A 743 28.52 -1.36 -25.54
N ARG A 744 27.53 -1.25 -24.65
CA ARG A 744 27.15 -2.31 -23.72
C ARG A 744 25.65 -2.35 -23.44
N ARG A 745 25.02 -3.53 -23.51
CA ARG A 745 23.65 -3.77 -23.01
C ARG A 745 23.69 -4.60 -21.74
N TYR A 746 22.99 -4.12 -20.71
CA TYR A 746 22.73 -4.84 -19.48
C TYR A 746 21.41 -5.61 -19.61
N ILE A 747 21.47 -6.92 -19.41
CA ILE A 747 20.31 -7.82 -19.43
C ILE A 747 19.88 -8.08 -18.00
N TYR A 748 18.62 -7.77 -17.69
CA TYR A 748 18.03 -7.95 -16.37
C TYR A 748 17.06 -9.13 -16.36
N PHE A 749 17.14 -9.94 -15.32
CA PHE A 749 16.09 -10.88 -14.95
C PHE A 749 15.31 -10.27 -13.79
N GLN A 750 14.10 -9.77 -14.09
CA GLN A 750 13.31 -8.92 -13.18
C GLN A 750 14.10 -7.63 -12.81
N ASN A 751 14.69 -7.60 -11.61
CA ASN A 751 15.51 -6.50 -11.10
C ASN A 751 17.01 -6.81 -11.08
N GLN A 752 17.40 -8.09 -11.13
CA GLN A 752 18.80 -8.49 -11.03
C GLN A 752 19.52 -8.37 -12.39
N PRO A 753 20.70 -7.72 -12.46
CA PRO A 753 21.60 -7.86 -13.61
C PRO A 753 22.10 -9.29 -13.72
N VAL A 754 21.97 -9.90 -14.91
CA VAL A 754 22.34 -11.31 -15.20
C VAL A 754 23.23 -11.48 -16.43
N GLY A 755 23.27 -10.48 -17.31
CA GLY A 755 24.05 -10.55 -18.55
C GLY A 755 24.53 -9.19 -19.02
N LEU A 756 25.65 -9.21 -19.75
CA LEU A 756 26.28 -8.06 -20.38
C LEU A 756 26.62 -8.43 -21.81
N ILE A 757 26.03 -7.76 -22.80
CA ILE A 757 26.54 -7.81 -24.17
C ILE A 757 27.52 -6.65 -24.29
N ASP A 758 28.81 -6.95 -24.46
CA ASP A 758 29.86 -5.94 -24.67
C ASP A 758 30.29 -5.93 -26.15
N TYR A 759 30.10 -4.78 -26.80
CA TYR A 759 30.40 -4.56 -28.22
C TYR A 759 31.80 -3.96 -28.46
N HIS A 760 32.57 -3.64 -27.40
CA HIS A 760 33.99 -3.36 -27.53
C HIS A 760 34.82 -4.64 -27.68
N LEU A 761 34.35 -5.75 -27.10
CA LEU A 761 34.98 -7.07 -27.21
C LEU A 761 34.73 -7.77 -28.56
N ASP A 762 33.56 -7.56 -29.17
CA ASP A 762 33.19 -8.08 -30.48
C ASP A 762 32.17 -7.11 -31.13
N PRO A 763 32.37 -6.60 -32.36
CA PRO A 763 31.40 -5.75 -33.04
C PRO A 763 30.02 -6.39 -33.32
N GLN A 764 29.87 -7.71 -33.20
CA GLN A 764 28.58 -8.43 -33.22
C GLN A 764 27.96 -8.58 -31.82
N GLY A 765 28.72 -8.23 -30.77
CA GLY A 765 28.41 -8.40 -29.36
C GLY A 765 29.09 -9.65 -28.75
N LYS A 766 29.74 -9.49 -27.59
CA LYS A 766 30.21 -10.62 -26.77
C LYS A 766 29.34 -10.72 -25.53
N LEU A 767 28.59 -11.81 -25.40
CA LEU A 767 27.83 -12.09 -24.18
C LEU A 767 28.78 -12.52 -23.04
N LEU A 768 28.69 -11.79 -21.94
CA LEU A 768 29.24 -12.08 -20.63
C LEU A 768 28.07 -12.26 -19.64
N VAL A 769 28.33 -13.00 -18.57
CA VAL A 769 27.35 -13.34 -17.53
C VAL A 769 27.66 -12.54 -16.26
N MET A 770 26.64 -11.94 -15.65
CA MET A 770 26.73 -11.27 -14.34
C MET A 770 26.15 -12.15 -13.24
N HIS A 771 26.77 -12.12 -12.05
CA HIS A 771 26.33 -12.87 -10.87
C HIS A 771 26.18 -11.91 -9.69
N SER A 772 24.98 -11.86 -9.10
CA SER A 772 24.54 -10.74 -8.25
C SER A 772 24.01 -11.19 -6.89
N ASP A 773 24.12 -10.32 -5.88
CA ASP A 773 23.63 -10.55 -4.52
C ASP A 773 22.09 -10.39 -4.36
N HIS A 774 21.61 -10.41 -3.11
CA HIS A 774 20.20 -10.19 -2.77
C HIS A 774 19.72 -8.73 -2.97
N LEU A 775 20.62 -7.77 -3.15
CA LEU A 775 20.34 -6.37 -3.48
C LEU A 775 20.58 -6.04 -4.97
N GLY A 776 20.90 -7.06 -5.79
CA GLY A 776 21.22 -6.91 -7.21
C GLY A 776 22.62 -6.32 -7.49
N ALA A 777 23.48 -6.21 -6.48
CA ALA A 777 24.87 -5.82 -6.67
C ALA A 777 25.65 -6.97 -7.30
N VAL A 778 26.26 -6.72 -8.45
CA VAL A 778 27.09 -7.72 -9.17
C VAL A 778 28.37 -7.96 -8.39
N HIS A 779 28.68 -9.21 -8.04
CA HIS A 779 29.95 -9.57 -7.40
C HIS A 779 30.98 -10.18 -8.35
N ILE A 780 30.52 -10.84 -9.43
CA ILE A 780 31.37 -11.48 -10.44
C ILE A 780 30.78 -11.25 -11.83
N ILE A 781 31.65 -11.06 -12.83
CA ILE A 781 31.34 -11.17 -14.26
C ILE A 781 32.26 -12.22 -14.88
N SER A 782 31.70 -13.11 -15.72
CA SER A 782 32.40 -14.24 -16.34
C SER A 782 32.01 -14.40 -17.81
N ASP A 783 32.90 -14.91 -18.66
CA ASP A 783 32.60 -15.17 -20.07
C ASP A 783 32.09 -16.60 -20.36
N ALA A 784 31.80 -16.86 -21.64
CA ALA A 784 31.37 -18.17 -22.16
C ALA A 784 32.43 -19.29 -22.04
N GLN A 785 33.68 -18.95 -21.70
CA GLN A 785 34.80 -19.87 -21.50
C GLN A 785 35.05 -20.13 -20.00
N GLN A 786 34.13 -19.70 -19.12
CA GLN A 786 34.28 -19.67 -17.66
C GLN A 786 35.58 -18.98 -17.20
N GLN A 787 35.99 -17.91 -17.89
CA GLN A 787 37.05 -17.02 -17.41
C GLN A 787 36.45 -15.87 -16.60
N LEU A 788 37.15 -15.46 -15.54
CA LEU A 788 36.79 -14.28 -14.76
C LEU A 788 37.09 -13.01 -15.57
N ARG A 789 36.08 -12.15 -15.74
CA ARG A 789 36.23 -10.83 -16.40
C ARG A 789 36.21 -9.68 -15.41
N TRP A 790 35.50 -9.82 -14.28
CA TRP A 790 35.49 -8.86 -13.19
C TRP A 790 35.07 -9.52 -11.87
N ALA A 791 35.57 -9.02 -10.73
CA ALA A 791 35.06 -9.32 -9.40
C ALA A 791 35.20 -8.12 -8.47
N ALA A 792 34.26 -7.92 -7.54
CA ALA A 792 34.32 -6.85 -6.55
C ALA A 792 33.61 -7.19 -5.22
N SER A 793 34.22 -6.77 -4.10
CA SER A 793 33.54 -6.66 -2.79
C SER A 793 32.80 -5.32 -2.67
N TYR A 794 31.82 -5.27 -1.78
CA TYR A 794 31.05 -4.07 -1.47
C TYR A 794 31.11 -3.81 0.04
N ASP A 795 31.10 -2.55 0.45
CA ASP A 795 30.86 -2.18 1.85
C ASP A 795 29.36 -2.19 2.20
N ALA A 796 29.02 -1.89 3.46
CA ALA A 796 27.63 -1.83 3.90
C ALA A 796 26.78 -0.85 3.08
N PHE A 797 27.37 0.27 2.64
CA PHE A 797 26.69 1.37 1.94
C PHE A 797 26.67 1.20 0.41
N GLY A 798 27.40 0.24 -0.15
CA GLY A 798 27.39 -0.11 -1.56
C GLY A 798 28.60 0.39 -2.36
N ALA A 799 29.65 0.92 -1.73
CA ALA A 799 30.90 1.25 -2.42
C ALA A 799 31.58 -0.05 -2.89
N ALA A 800 31.90 -0.15 -4.18
CA ALA A 800 32.46 -1.35 -4.78
C ALA A 800 34.00 -1.27 -4.91
N THR A 801 34.72 -2.23 -4.34
CA THR A 801 36.17 -2.38 -4.49
C THR A 801 36.47 -3.53 -5.45
N LYS A 802 37.03 -3.22 -6.63
CA LYS A 802 37.44 -4.23 -7.62
C LYS A 802 38.57 -5.11 -7.06
N ILE A 803 38.32 -6.41 -7.02
CA ILE A 803 39.26 -7.44 -6.53
C ILE A 803 40.10 -7.99 -7.70
N ALA A 804 39.49 -8.26 -8.84
CA ALA A 804 40.14 -8.94 -9.96
C ALA A 804 39.42 -8.70 -11.30
N GLY A 805 40.05 -9.15 -12.40
CA GLY A 805 39.51 -9.13 -13.76
C GLY A 805 39.95 -7.93 -14.62
N ASP A 806 39.84 -8.09 -15.93
CA ASP A 806 40.29 -7.15 -16.96
C ASP A 806 39.23 -6.13 -17.40
N LEU A 807 37.94 -6.42 -17.15
CA LEU A 807 36.82 -5.54 -17.49
C LEU A 807 36.66 -4.40 -16.47
N GLU A 808 36.23 -3.22 -16.92
CA GLU A 808 35.77 -2.13 -16.03
C GLU A 808 34.24 -2.02 -16.01
N PHE A 809 33.67 -1.83 -14.82
CA PHE A 809 32.23 -1.96 -14.58
C PHE A 809 31.70 -0.94 -13.56
N HIS A 810 30.62 -0.23 -13.93
CA HIS A 810 30.13 0.94 -13.19
C HIS A 810 28.71 0.82 -12.65
N LEU A 811 27.92 -0.19 -13.01
CA LEU A 811 26.65 -0.46 -12.33
C LEU A 811 26.94 -0.88 -10.86
N ARG A 812 26.03 -0.54 -9.94
CA ARG A 812 26.21 -0.78 -8.50
C ARG A 812 25.00 -1.55 -7.94
N ARG A 813 24.38 -1.10 -6.86
CA ARG A 813 23.07 -1.62 -6.41
C ARG A 813 21.97 -1.17 -7.38
N GLU A 814 20.77 -1.71 -7.26
CA GLU A 814 19.66 -1.35 -8.17
C GLU A 814 19.45 0.17 -8.21
N GLY A 815 19.34 0.73 -9.43
CA GLY A 815 19.25 2.16 -9.72
C GLY A 815 20.59 2.91 -9.84
N GLN A 816 21.66 2.40 -9.24
CA GLN A 816 22.90 3.14 -9.04
C GLN A 816 23.93 2.93 -10.15
N TYR A 817 24.44 4.03 -10.71
CA TYR A 817 25.59 4.05 -11.63
C TYR A 817 26.75 4.89 -11.05
N TYR A 818 27.94 4.29 -10.98
CA TYR A 818 29.15 4.91 -10.44
C TYR A 818 29.72 5.98 -11.38
N ASP A 819 29.91 7.19 -10.84
CA ASP A 819 30.39 8.34 -11.57
C ASP A 819 31.93 8.44 -11.49
N LEU A 820 32.59 8.25 -12.63
CA LEU A 820 34.06 8.26 -12.75
C LEU A 820 34.71 9.60 -12.40
N ALA A 821 33.98 10.72 -12.45
CA ALA A 821 34.53 12.06 -12.18
C ALA A 821 34.54 12.41 -10.69
N THR A 822 33.58 11.89 -9.92
CA THR A 822 33.34 12.27 -8.52
C THR A 822 33.47 11.12 -7.52
N GLY A 823 33.34 9.87 -7.96
CA GLY A 823 33.25 8.69 -7.11
C GLY A 823 31.86 8.47 -6.48
N TRP A 824 30.90 9.36 -6.75
CA TRP A 824 29.52 9.25 -6.27
C TRP A 824 28.69 8.30 -7.15
N HIS A 825 27.50 7.92 -6.69
CA HIS A 825 26.56 7.10 -7.45
C HIS A 825 25.38 7.95 -7.92
N ASP A 826 25.18 8.04 -9.22
CA ASP A 826 23.95 8.54 -9.81
C ASP A 826 22.86 7.48 -9.62
N ASN A 827 21.97 7.69 -8.63
CA ASN A 827 20.84 6.82 -8.36
C ASN A 827 19.56 7.38 -8.99
N LEU A 828 19.58 7.46 -10.33
CA LEU A 828 18.57 8.03 -11.23
C LEU A 828 18.22 9.52 -11.01
N LEU A 829 17.80 9.88 -9.79
CA LEU A 829 17.45 11.25 -9.39
C LEU A 829 18.01 11.70 -8.05
N ARG A 830 18.84 10.91 -7.38
CA ARG A 830 19.67 11.46 -6.32
C ARG A 830 21.10 10.98 -6.47
N THR A 831 22.02 11.90 -6.22
CA THR A 831 23.45 11.66 -6.18
C THR A 831 23.76 11.06 -4.81
N TYR A 832 23.85 9.74 -4.75
CA TYR A 832 24.17 9.00 -3.55
C TYR A 832 25.67 9.00 -3.28
N VAL A 833 26.06 9.19 -2.01
CA VAL A 833 27.45 9.15 -1.56
C VAL A 833 27.64 7.95 -0.64
N PRO A 834 28.09 6.79 -1.15
CA PRO A 834 28.30 5.58 -0.33
C PRO A 834 29.17 5.85 0.89
N ASP A 835 30.25 6.61 0.67
CA ASP A 835 31.24 7.11 1.64
C ASP A 835 30.63 7.81 2.87
N GLN A 836 29.36 8.23 2.79
CA GLN A 836 28.61 8.94 3.82
C GLN A 836 27.20 8.35 4.08
N GLY A 837 26.78 7.30 3.38
CA GLY A 837 25.49 6.64 3.55
C GLY A 837 24.24 7.49 3.30
N HIS A 838 24.35 8.59 2.53
CA HIS A 838 23.26 9.52 2.27
C HIS A 838 23.39 10.22 0.90
N TYR A 839 22.35 10.95 0.52
CA TYR A 839 22.20 11.67 -0.74
C TYR A 839 22.63 13.14 -0.64
N LEU A 840 23.13 13.70 -1.75
CA LEU A 840 23.48 15.12 -1.84
C LEU A 840 22.24 16.01 -1.88
N GLU A 841 21.26 15.65 -2.70
CA GLU A 841 20.02 16.41 -2.89
C GLU A 841 19.04 16.19 -1.74
N PRO A 842 18.28 17.22 -1.36
CA PRO A 842 17.04 17.04 -0.59
C PRO A 842 16.08 16.15 -1.40
N ASP A 843 15.29 15.36 -0.69
CA ASP A 843 14.70 14.18 -1.30
C ASP A 843 13.44 14.50 -2.16
N PRO A 844 13.50 14.48 -3.51
CA PRO A 844 12.54 14.94 -4.52
C PRO A 844 11.12 15.44 -4.17
N LEU A 845 10.21 14.59 -3.66
CA LEU A 845 8.90 15.08 -3.21
C LEU A 845 9.05 15.79 -1.84
N GLY A 846 9.84 15.20 -0.93
CA GLY A 846 10.03 15.59 0.47
C GLY A 846 9.37 14.66 1.54
N PRO A 847 8.46 15.15 2.40
CA PRO A 847 7.87 14.52 3.58
C PRO A 847 6.55 13.73 3.38
N SER A 848 6.43 12.47 3.82
CA SER A 848 5.22 11.61 3.78
C SER A 848 5.49 10.27 4.58
N PRO A 849 4.83 9.95 5.73
CA PRO A 849 5.45 9.17 6.83
C PRO A 849 6.58 8.15 6.62
N ALA A 850 7.65 8.43 7.39
CA ALA A 850 8.90 7.71 7.63
C ALA A 850 10.14 7.92 6.73
N THR A 851 10.11 8.59 5.56
CA THR A 851 11.34 8.79 4.74
C THR A 851 12.32 9.82 5.27
N GLN A 852 13.29 10.27 4.47
CA GLN A 852 14.42 11.07 4.96
C GLN A 852 14.74 12.28 4.06
N LEU A 853 15.40 13.32 4.61
CA LEU A 853 15.76 14.56 3.88
C LEU A 853 16.86 14.27 2.89
N PHE A 854 17.85 13.53 3.38
CA PHE A 854 19.04 13.13 2.67
C PHE A 854 19.32 11.63 2.87
N GLY A 855 18.73 10.98 3.88
CA GLY A 855 19.08 9.61 4.26
C GLY A 855 18.68 8.55 3.23
N TYR A 856 19.52 7.52 3.11
CA TYR A 856 19.29 6.36 2.25
C TYR A 856 18.71 5.20 3.09
N THR A 857 17.53 4.69 2.68
CA THR A 857 16.87 3.49 3.22
C THR A 857 16.83 3.38 4.76
N GLN A 858 16.52 4.45 5.49
CA GLN A 858 16.53 4.48 6.98
C GLN A 858 17.86 4.02 7.61
N GLN A 859 19.00 4.23 6.94
CA GLN A 859 20.31 3.72 7.35
C GLN A 859 20.33 2.18 7.54
N GLN A 860 19.52 1.44 6.76
CA GLN A 860 19.48 -0.02 6.69
C GLN A 860 19.96 -0.57 5.31
N PRO A 861 21.12 -0.09 4.77
CA PRO A 861 21.52 -0.30 3.37
C PRO A 861 21.88 -1.76 3.01
N LEU A 862 22.06 -2.62 4.02
CA LEU A 862 22.28 -4.06 3.87
C LEU A 862 20.99 -4.83 3.55
N ASN A 863 19.85 -4.30 4.01
CA ASN A 863 18.55 -4.95 3.97
C ASN A 863 17.69 -4.46 2.79
N HIS A 864 17.96 -3.25 2.29
CA HIS A 864 17.10 -2.53 1.35
C HIS A 864 17.91 -1.82 0.26
N THR A 865 17.37 -1.83 -0.96
CA THR A 865 17.76 -0.94 -2.05
C THR A 865 16.87 0.29 -2.09
N ASP A 866 17.25 1.28 -2.90
CA ASP A 866 16.40 2.40 -3.31
C ASP A 866 16.40 2.45 -4.86
N PRO A 867 15.66 1.57 -5.57
CA PRO A 867 15.93 1.19 -6.99
C PRO A 867 15.79 2.19 -8.13
N TRP A 868 15.00 3.25 -8.01
CA TRP A 868 15.11 4.42 -8.90
C TRP A 868 15.74 5.60 -8.16
N GLY A 869 16.35 5.32 -7.01
CA GLY A 869 16.05 6.08 -5.80
C GLY A 869 14.60 5.91 -5.31
N LEU A 870 13.88 4.81 -5.66
CA LEU A 870 12.44 4.55 -5.38
C LEU A 870 11.83 3.09 -5.45
N LEU A 871 10.55 2.88 -4.99
CA LEU A 871 9.85 1.63 -4.60
C LEU A 871 8.30 1.45 -4.97
N LEU A 872 7.58 0.36 -4.57
CA LEU A 872 6.15 -0.10 -4.85
C LEU A 872 5.70 -1.23 -3.85
N PHE A 873 4.41 -1.58 -3.64
CA PHE A 873 3.95 -2.22 -2.37
C PHE A 873 3.36 -3.63 -2.40
N ALA A 874 4.15 -4.58 -1.90
CA ALA A 874 3.73 -5.93 -1.54
C ALA A 874 3.94 -6.20 -0.03
N PHE A 875 2.86 -6.52 0.68
CA PHE A 875 2.86 -6.82 2.11
C PHE A 875 2.60 -8.31 2.37
N ASP A 876 3.63 -9.07 2.70
CA ASP A 876 3.39 -10.38 3.29
C ASP A 876 2.83 -10.20 4.72
N GLY A 877 2.06 -11.18 5.20
CA GLY A 877 1.62 -11.25 6.59
C GLY A 877 2.45 -12.18 7.45
N THR A 878 3.40 -12.87 6.82
CA THR A 878 4.32 -13.83 7.42
C THR A 878 5.78 -13.38 7.29
N ARG A 879 6.64 -13.85 8.20
CA ARG A 879 8.09 -13.60 8.23
C ARG A 879 8.88 -14.33 7.14
N TYR A 880 8.20 -15.07 6.26
CA TYR A 880 8.80 -15.53 5.04
C TYR A 880 9.31 -14.34 4.21
N ASP A 881 10.31 -14.58 3.38
CA ASP A 881 10.86 -13.56 2.49
C ASP A 881 10.64 -13.92 1.01
N GLN A 882 11.28 -13.14 0.14
CA GLN A 882 11.00 -13.12 -1.30
C GLN A 882 11.22 -14.46 -2.02
N SER A 883 11.92 -15.46 -1.43
CA SER A 883 12.12 -16.77 -2.05
C SER A 883 11.16 -17.87 -1.57
N SER A 884 10.16 -17.53 -0.76
CA SER A 884 9.30 -18.50 -0.07
C SER A 884 8.32 -19.29 -0.95
N GLY A 885 8.11 -18.89 -2.20
CA GLY A 885 7.12 -19.53 -3.08
C GLY A 885 5.69 -19.40 -2.56
N GLY A 886 5.42 -18.34 -1.79
CA GLY A 886 4.08 -17.89 -1.40
C GLY A 886 3.54 -16.86 -2.39
N VAL A 887 2.22 -16.69 -2.45
CA VAL A 887 1.54 -15.92 -3.51
C VAL A 887 1.96 -14.45 -3.54
N ILE A 888 2.24 -13.80 -2.41
CA ILE A 888 2.74 -12.42 -2.41
C ILE A 888 4.19 -12.32 -2.88
N SER A 889 5.03 -13.29 -2.53
CA SER A 889 6.41 -13.35 -3.04
C SER A 889 6.43 -13.66 -4.55
N ILE A 890 5.52 -14.50 -5.02
CA ILE A 890 5.33 -14.83 -6.44
C ILE A 890 4.80 -13.61 -7.21
N LEU A 891 3.73 -12.95 -6.74
CA LEU A 891 3.22 -11.70 -7.35
C LEU A 891 4.29 -10.61 -7.39
N HIS A 892 5.04 -10.42 -6.29
CA HIS A 892 6.15 -9.46 -6.23
C HIS A 892 7.22 -9.76 -7.30
N GLN A 893 7.65 -11.02 -7.41
CA GLN A 893 8.57 -11.47 -8.47
C GLN A 893 7.96 -11.37 -9.89
N ALA A 894 6.65 -11.48 -10.00
CA ALA A 894 5.93 -11.51 -11.25
C ALA A 894 5.56 -10.09 -11.76
N ALA A 895 5.59 -9.07 -10.91
CA ALA A 895 5.41 -7.69 -11.34
C ALA A 895 6.51 -7.26 -12.34
N GLN A 896 6.12 -6.75 -13.52
CA GLN A 896 7.04 -6.07 -14.45
C GLN A 896 7.15 -4.58 -14.13
N ASP A 897 6.07 -4.02 -13.58
CA ASP A 897 6.11 -2.77 -12.85
C ASP A 897 6.98 -2.96 -11.59
N PRO A 898 7.96 -2.08 -11.31
CA PRO A 898 9.01 -2.39 -10.33
C PRO A 898 8.48 -2.46 -8.88
N SER A 899 8.75 -3.54 -8.12
CA SER A 899 7.99 -3.99 -6.92
C SER A 899 8.82 -4.22 -5.64
N PHE A 900 8.21 -4.12 -4.43
CA PHE A 900 8.91 -4.25 -3.14
C PHE A 900 8.09 -4.99 -2.13
N TYR A 901 8.75 -5.97 -1.53
CA TYR A 901 8.16 -6.90 -0.59
C TYR A 901 8.67 -6.61 0.82
N VAL A 902 7.75 -6.49 1.76
CA VAL A 902 8.04 -6.55 3.19
C VAL A 902 7.52 -7.85 3.76
N ALA A 903 8.34 -8.49 4.60
CA ALA A 903 7.91 -9.63 5.40
C ALA A 903 6.98 -9.16 6.52
N GLY A 904 5.92 -9.91 6.77
CA GLY A 904 4.92 -9.58 7.78
C GLY A 904 5.31 -9.98 9.21
N PRO A 905 4.53 -9.54 10.20
CA PRO A 905 4.81 -9.82 11.62
C PRO A 905 4.53 -11.29 12.01
N GLY A 906 3.75 -12.03 11.21
CA GLY A 906 3.33 -13.39 11.51
C GLY A 906 4.46 -14.40 11.41
N ASN A 907 4.61 -15.27 12.40
CA ASN A 907 5.51 -16.41 12.32
C ASN A 907 4.67 -17.69 12.11
N PRO A 908 4.83 -18.40 10.97
CA PRO A 908 4.03 -19.58 10.63
C PRO A 908 4.50 -20.86 11.35
N GLU A 909 5.72 -20.88 11.88
CA GLU A 909 6.31 -22.06 12.52
C GLU A 909 6.16 -22.03 14.06
N ASN A 910 6.28 -20.85 14.69
CA ASN A 910 6.15 -20.68 16.14
C ASN A 910 5.59 -19.30 16.52
N VAL A 911 4.60 -19.23 17.43
CA VAL A 911 3.99 -17.95 17.84
C VAL A 911 4.84 -17.24 18.91
N ASP A 912 5.68 -16.30 18.49
CA ASP A 912 6.35 -15.32 19.35
C ASP A 912 5.54 -14.01 19.52
N LEU A 913 6.06 -13.04 20.28
CA LEU A 913 5.38 -11.78 20.63
C LEU A 913 4.92 -10.95 19.42
N ASP A 914 5.61 -11.01 18.29
CA ASP A 914 5.21 -10.28 17.08
C ASP A 914 4.21 -11.11 16.25
N ALA A 915 4.41 -12.42 16.20
CA ALA A 915 3.46 -13.35 15.62
C ALA A 915 2.13 -13.38 16.39
N ALA A 916 2.15 -12.99 17.68
CA ALA A 916 1.00 -12.84 18.54
C ALA A 916 0.34 -11.45 18.41
N PHE A 917 1.13 -10.38 18.44
CA PHE A 917 0.64 -9.02 18.69
C PHE A 917 1.02 -8.01 17.62
N ALA A 918 1.75 -8.41 16.58
CA ALA A 918 2.19 -7.57 15.47
C ALA A 918 2.67 -6.18 15.93
N TYR A 919 3.63 -6.15 16.86
CA TYR A 919 4.14 -4.87 17.38
C TYR A 919 5.06 -4.20 16.36
N THR A 920 5.68 -4.97 15.46
CA THR A 920 6.35 -4.44 14.27
C THR A 920 5.39 -3.99 13.19
N ALA A 921 4.06 -4.15 13.32
CA ALA A 921 3.08 -3.67 12.34
C ALA A 921 3.31 -2.21 11.92
N ASN A 922 3.58 -1.33 12.89
CA ASN A 922 3.89 0.06 12.58
C ASN A 922 5.26 0.16 11.90
N GLN A 923 6.29 -0.60 12.32
CA GLN A 923 7.58 -0.62 11.62
C GLN A 923 7.46 -1.13 10.18
N ILE A 924 6.60 -2.12 9.91
CA ILE A 924 6.35 -2.73 8.60
C ILE A 924 5.55 -1.80 7.70
N VAL A 925 4.52 -1.13 8.23
CA VAL A 925 3.83 -0.04 7.52
C VAL A 925 4.79 1.10 7.30
N GLN A 926 5.41 1.70 8.32
CA GLN A 926 6.39 2.79 8.17
C GLN A 926 7.61 2.40 7.29
N GLN A 927 7.95 1.11 7.13
CA GLN A 927 8.92 0.64 6.14
C GLN A 927 8.34 0.67 4.73
N GLN A 928 7.15 0.10 4.48
CA GLN A 928 6.54 0.19 3.16
C GLN A 928 6.05 1.61 2.81
N TRP A 929 5.80 2.43 3.81
CA TRP A 929 5.47 3.85 3.70
C TRP A 929 6.75 4.62 3.37
N ASN A 930 7.86 4.41 4.10
CA ASN A 930 9.21 4.80 3.64
C ASN A 930 9.39 4.52 2.16
N ASN A 931 9.05 3.28 1.80
CA ASN A 931 9.19 2.81 0.46
C ASN A 931 8.22 3.53 -0.50
N LEU A 932 6.92 3.75 -0.25
CA LEU A 932 6.01 4.48 -1.16
C LEU A 932 6.34 5.95 -1.31
N ILE A 933 6.89 6.49 -0.26
CA ILE A 933 7.21 7.89 -0.24
C ILE A 933 8.45 8.08 -1.10
N ASN A 934 9.43 7.18 -0.92
CA ASN A 934 10.34 6.80 -1.97
C ASN A 934 9.67 5.95 -3.08
N TYR A 935 8.42 6.10 -3.51
CA TYR A 935 7.91 5.70 -4.85
C TYR A 935 7.57 6.97 -5.59
N LEU A 936 6.99 7.89 -4.85
CA LEU A 936 6.45 9.08 -5.43
C LEU A 936 7.55 10.16 -5.57
N LYS A 937 8.66 10.08 -4.80
CA LYS A 937 9.79 11.04 -4.74
C LYS A 937 10.36 11.38 -6.09
N THR A 938 11.28 10.55 -6.53
CA THR A 938 11.89 10.55 -7.83
C THR A 938 10.83 10.28 -8.93
N ALA A 939 9.58 9.89 -8.66
CA ALA A 939 8.55 9.86 -9.70
C ALA A 939 8.04 11.27 -10.00
N GLN A 940 7.90 12.10 -8.96
CA GLN A 940 7.69 13.55 -9.06
C GLN A 940 8.90 14.26 -9.66
N GLU A 941 10.14 13.97 -9.27
CA GLU A 941 11.29 14.58 -9.97
C GLU A 941 11.51 14.02 -11.39
N HIS A 942 11.12 12.76 -11.68
CA HIS A 942 11.28 12.24 -13.05
C HIS A 942 10.22 12.89 -13.92
N SER A 943 8.95 12.64 -13.61
CA SER A 943 7.82 13.12 -14.39
C SER A 943 6.69 13.54 -13.47
N PRO A 944 6.69 14.80 -13.02
CA PRO A 944 5.71 15.30 -12.04
C PRO A 944 4.27 15.33 -12.57
N SER A 945 4.04 15.05 -13.86
CA SER A 945 2.69 14.86 -14.44
C SER A 945 2.37 13.40 -14.77
N ALA A 946 3.32 12.47 -14.64
CA ALA A 946 3.05 11.06 -14.81
C ALA A 946 2.22 10.59 -13.62
N VAL A 947 0.96 10.25 -13.89
CA VAL A 947 0.08 9.64 -12.90
C VAL A 947 0.66 8.29 -12.55
N THR A 948 1.30 8.21 -11.39
CA THR A 948 2.05 7.05 -10.96
C THR A 948 1.06 6.03 -10.39
N PRO A 949 0.87 4.85 -11.00
CA PRO A 949 -0.04 3.86 -10.46
C PRO A 949 0.50 3.37 -9.12
N ILE A 950 -0.28 3.57 -8.06
CA ILE A 950 -0.09 2.81 -6.83
C ILE A 950 -0.96 1.60 -6.95
N ASP A 951 -0.27 0.46 -6.91
CA ASP A 951 -0.87 -0.84 -6.78
C ASP A 951 -0.37 -1.42 -5.45
N ILE A 952 -1.23 -2.18 -4.78
CA ILE A 952 -0.89 -2.76 -3.48
C ILE A 952 -1.33 -4.21 -3.48
N ILE A 953 -0.45 -5.11 -3.06
CA ILE A 953 -0.84 -6.49 -2.80
C ILE A 953 -0.52 -6.86 -1.36
N GLY A 954 -1.28 -7.79 -0.79
CA GLY A 954 -0.95 -8.34 0.51
C GLY A 954 -1.62 -9.67 0.83
N PHE A 955 -1.09 -10.36 1.84
CA PHE A 955 -1.66 -11.60 2.38
C PHE A 955 -1.75 -11.52 3.91
N SER A 956 -2.76 -12.15 4.53
CA SER A 956 -2.83 -12.30 5.98
C SER A 956 -2.81 -10.94 6.71
N ARG A 957 -1.97 -10.75 7.73
CA ARG A 957 -1.73 -9.44 8.37
C ARG A 957 -1.11 -8.43 7.41
N GLY A 958 -0.42 -8.88 6.38
CA GLY A 958 0.10 -8.05 5.31
C GLY A 958 -1.03 -7.37 4.53
N SER A 959 -2.13 -8.07 4.24
CA SER A 959 -3.35 -7.46 3.67
C SER A 959 -3.94 -6.35 4.54
N ALA A 960 -3.89 -6.52 5.86
CA ALA A 960 -4.40 -5.52 6.80
C ALA A 960 -3.46 -4.31 6.87
N LEU A 961 -2.14 -4.55 6.84
CA LEU A 961 -1.15 -3.47 6.75
C LEU A 961 -1.20 -2.78 5.39
N ALA A 962 -1.45 -3.52 4.30
CA ALA A 962 -1.72 -3.02 2.96
C ALA A 962 -2.97 -2.14 2.91
N LEU A 963 -4.07 -2.54 3.57
CA LEU A 963 -5.25 -1.69 3.73
C LEU A 963 -4.97 -0.45 4.59
N HIS A 964 -4.25 -0.59 5.72
CA HIS A 964 -3.91 0.60 6.51
C HIS A 964 -3.12 1.58 5.68
N PHE A 965 -2.04 1.10 5.08
CA PHE A 965 -1.21 1.82 4.14
C PHE A 965 -2.04 2.38 2.97
N SER A 966 -3.00 1.66 2.38
CA SER A 966 -3.83 2.17 1.27
C SER A 966 -4.80 3.29 1.69
N ASN A 967 -5.29 3.24 2.93
CA ASN A 967 -6.07 4.31 3.52
C ASN A 967 -5.18 5.49 3.90
N GLN A 968 -3.93 5.26 4.31
CA GLN A 968 -2.97 6.34 4.46
C GLN A 968 -2.65 6.94 3.07
N VAL A 969 -2.42 6.14 2.01
CA VAL A 969 -2.25 6.61 0.61
C VAL A 969 -3.40 7.56 0.28
N THR A 970 -4.63 7.14 0.58
CA THR A 970 -5.85 7.85 0.20
C THR A 970 -6.18 9.04 1.10
N SER A 971 -5.89 9.00 2.41
CA SER A 971 -6.02 10.19 3.28
C SER A 971 -5.11 11.33 2.84
N HIS A 972 -4.06 10.98 2.10
CA HIS A 972 -3.14 11.92 1.46
C HIS A 972 -3.39 12.10 -0.04
N THR A 973 -4.39 11.44 -0.65
CA THR A 973 -4.72 11.61 -2.07
C THR A 973 -6.03 12.35 -2.28
N GLN A 974 -6.00 13.48 -2.96
CA GLN A 974 -7.19 14.22 -3.38
C GLN A 974 -7.24 14.33 -4.91
N ASN A 975 -8.31 13.83 -5.54
CA ASN A 975 -8.51 13.83 -6.99
C ASN A 975 -7.29 13.28 -7.78
N GLY A 976 -6.69 12.19 -7.29
CA GLY A 976 -5.49 11.60 -7.89
C GLY A 976 -4.18 12.37 -7.62
N LEU A 977 -4.16 13.41 -6.78
CA LEU A 977 -2.93 14.04 -6.30
C LEU A 977 -2.59 13.53 -4.89
N PHE A 978 -1.59 12.66 -4.78
CA PHE A 978 -0.98 12.31 -3.50
C PHE A 978 -0.18 13.48 -2.94
N SER A 979 -0.39 13.85 -1.69
CA SER A 979 0.29 14.94 -1.02
C SER A 979 0.29 14.83 0.50
N TYR A 980 1.48 14.94 1.12
CA TYR A 980 1.66 14.50 2.51
C TYR A 980 2.86 15.16 3.24
N THR A 981 3.20 14.74 4.47
CA THR A 981 4.31 15.24 5.32
C THR A 981 4.81 14.26 6.42
N ASP A 982 6.12 13.87 6.47
CA ASP A 982 6.78 12.94 7.43
C ASP A 982 7.55 13.49 8.61
N ASN A 983 8.76 12.97 8.69
CA ASN A 983 9.74 12.92 9.69
C ASN A 983 10.86 13.98 9.48
N TYR A 984 11.56 14.23 8.31
CA TYR A 984 12.79 15.03 7.75
C TYR A 984 13.18 16.61 7.16
N GLY A 985 12.64 17.85 6.63
CA GLY A 985 11.33 18.68 6.21
C GLY A 985 11.11 19.48 4.87
N GLU A 986 10.12 19.07 3.98
CA GLU A 986 10.02 19.44 2.50
C GLU A 986 8.67 19.26 1.62
N GLN A 987 7.37 19.46 2.02
CA GLN A 987 6.08 18.91 1.37
C GLN A 987 6.05 18.15 0.00
N ILE A 988 5.53 16.90 0.07
CA ILE A 988 5.23 15.95 -1.03
C ILE A 988 4.05 16.24 -1.94
N LYS A 989 4.22 16.10 -3.28
CA LYS A 989 3.15 16.07 -4.31
C LYS A 989 3.45 15.19 -5.56
N ALA A 990 2.81 14.02 -5.70
CA ALA A 990 2.80 13.27 -6.98
C ALA A 990 1.37 13.05 -7.48
N CYS A 991 1.15 13.14 -8.80
CA CYS A 991 -0.05 12.52 -9.36
C CYS A 991 0.06 11.01 -9.20
N ILE A 992 -0.97 10.40 -8.62
CA ILE A 992 -1.10 8.96 -8.49
C ILE A 992 -2.46 8.46 -8.96
N GLN A 993 -2.48 7.19 -9.33
CA GLN A 993 -3.69 6.44 -9.56
C GLN A 993 -3.71 5.35 -8.48
N PRO A 994 -4.52 5.48 -7.41
CA PRO A 994 -4.78 4.37 -6.50
C PRO A 994 -5.62 3.38 -7.31
N ARG A 995 -4.94 2.42 -7.94
CA ARG A 995 -5.46 1.70 -9.09
C ARG A 995 -6.02 0.36 -8.67
N PHE A 996 -5.19 -0.46 -8.05
CA PHE A 996 -5.54 -1.81 -7.65
C PHE A 996 -5.06 -2.12 -6.23
N ILE A 997 -5.93 -2.75 -5.43
CA ILE A 997 -5.50 -3.49 -4.25
C ILE A 997 -5.85 -4.97 -4.45
N GLY A 998 -4.87 -5.85 -4.42
CA GLY A 998 -5.03 -7.31 -4.45
C GLY A 998 -4.75 -7.92 -3.09
N LEU A 999 -5.78 -8.17 -2.31
CA LEU A 999 -5.69 -8.73 -0.97
C LEU A 999 -5.97 -10.23 -0.99
N LEU A 1000 -5.18 -10.97 -0.20
CA LEU A 1000 -5.50 -12.33 0.18
C LEU A 1000 -5.75 -12.37 1.67
N ASP A 1001 -6.95 -12.82 2.03
CA ASP A 1001 -7.15 -13.49 3.30
C ASP A 1001 -6.81 -12.61 4.52
N ASN A 1002 -7.37 -11.41 4.49
CA ASN A 1002 -7.06 -10.25 5.33
C ASN A 1002 -7.24 -10.44 6.85
N VAL A 1003 -6.15 -10.32 7.61
CA VAL A 1003 -6.16 -10.45 9.09
C VAL A 1003 -5.84 -9.11 9.75
N ALA A 1004 -6.89 -8.36 10.11
CA ALA A 1004 -6.76 -7.17 10.94
C ALA A 1004 -6.46 -7.57 12.39
N GLN A 1005 -5.18 -7.75 12.71
CA GLN A 1005 -4.71 -7.99 14.08
C GLN A 1005 -3.37 -7.29 14.34
N MET A 1006 -3.47 -6.04 14.80
CA MET A 1006 -2.35 -5.24 15.29
C MET A 1006 -2.53 -5.00 16.79
N GLY A 1007 -1.49 -5.17 17.58
CA GLY A 1007 -1.59 -5.26 19.04
C GLY A 1007 -2.23 -6.56 19.54
N VAL A 1008 -2.19 -6.75 20.86
CA VAL A 1008 -2.73 -7.91 21.59
C VAL A 1008 -4.21 -8.16 21.30
N ALA A 1009 -4.58 -9.29 20.68
CA ALA A 1009 -5.97 -9.59 20.27
C ALA A 1009 -6.62 -8.48 19.40
N GLY A 1010 -5.83 -7.95 18.45
CA GLY A 1010 -6.24 -6.85 17.57
C GLY A 1010 -6.36 -5.54 18.35
N ALA A 1011 -5.57 -5.38 19.43
CA ALA A 1011 -5.73 -4.28 20.35
C ALA A 1011 -5.66 -2.91 19.67
N ASN A 1012 -4.58 -2.73 18.93
CA ASN A 1012 -4.21 -1.51 18.26
C ASN A 1012 -4.93 -1.37 16.90
N ASN A 1013 -5.83 -2.29 16.53
CA ASN A 1013 -6.56 -2.24 15.25
C ASN A 1013 -7.19 -0.88 14.96
N HIS A 1014 -7.68 -0.17 15.98
CA HIS A 1014 -8.28 1.15 15.85
C HIS A 1014 -7.30 2.28 15.44
N LEU A 1015 -5.98 2.04 15.54
CA LEU A 1015 -4.92 2.92 15.03
C LEU A 1015 -4.64 2.71 13.53
N TYR A 1016 -5.23 1.66 12.93
CA TYR A 1016 -5.00 1.21 11.57
C TYR A 1016 -6.36 1.23 10.83
N ASN A 1017 -6.44 1.86 9.67
CA ASN A 1017 -7.70 1.88 8.93
C ASN A 1017 -7.79 0.68 7.96
N PHE A 1018 -8.75 -0.21 8.19
CA PHE A 1018 -8.95 -1.41 7.38
C PHE A 1018 -10.15 -1.34 6.42
N SER A 1019 -10.78 -0.18 6.25
CA SER A 1019 -11.81 0.03 5.21
C SER A 1019 -11.22 -0.01 3.80
N VAL A 1020 -12.04 -0.09 2.76
CA VAL A 1020 -11.60 0.31 1.40
C VAL A 1020 -11.91 1.79 1.18
N ALA A 1021 -10.89 2.58 0.86
CA ALA A 1021 -11.10 3.99 0.56
C ALA A 1021 -11.73 4.15 -0.85
N PRO A 1022 -12.74 5.03 -1.02
CA PRO A 1022 -13.44 5.23 -2.31
C PRO A 1022 -12.61 5.65 -3.53
N ALA A 1023 -11.36 6.09 -3.33
CA ALA A 1023 -10.48 6.55 -4.43
C ALA A 1023 -9.63 5.42 -5.05
N TRP A 1024 -9.77 4.18 -4.58
CA TRP A 1024 -9.20 3.02 -5.27
C TRP A 1024 -10.10 2.61 -6.42
N GLN A 1025 -9.55 2.46 -7.62
CA GLN A 1025 -10.36 2.13 -8.79
C GLN A 1025 -10.91 0.70 -8.73
N TRP A 1026 -10.13 -0.24 -8.21
CA TRP A 1026 -10.55 -1.63 -7.96
C TRP A 1026 -9.86 -2.18 -6.71
N VAL A 1027 -10.60 -2.90 -5.86
CA VAL A 1027 -10.06 -3.63 -4.72
C VAL A 1027 -10.61 -5.04 -4.70
N VAL A 1028 -9.75 -6.04 -4.81
CA VAL A 1028 -10.15 -7.44 -4.75
C VAL A 1028 -9.59 -8.10 -3.50
N HIS A 1029 -10.41 -8.92 -2.86
CA HIS A 1029 -10.03 -9.64 -1.64
C HIS A 1029 -10.43 -11.11 -1.76
N GLY A 1030 -9.46 -11.96 -2.07
CA GLY A 1030 -9.63 -13.41 -2.12
C GLY A 1030 -9.55 -13.98 -0.71
N VAL A 1031 -10.54 -14.77 -0.28
CA VAL A 1031 -10.69 -15.19 1.12
C VAL A 1031 -10.71 -16.70 1.26
N ALA A 1032 -9.92 -17.24 2.19
CA ALA A 1032 -9.80 -18.68 2.41
C ALA A 1032 -11.07 -19.18 3.08
N MET A 1033 -12.00 -19.73 2.29
CA MET A 1033 -13.31 -20.07 2.83
C MET A 1033 -13.24 -21.10 3.95
N HIS A 1034 -12.22 -21.97 3.91
CA HIS A 1034 -12.19 -23.21 4.67
C HIS A 1034 -11.45 -23.10 5.99
N GLU A 1035 -10.59 -22.10 6.19
CA GLU A 1035 -9.90 -21.93 7.46
C GLU A 1035 -10.65 -21.04 8.44
N HIS A 1036 -10.67 -21.53 9.67
CA HIS A 1036 -11.48 -21.05 10.75
C HIS A 1036 -10.66 -20.50 11.90
N ARG A 1037 -9.87 -19.46 11.60
CA ARG A 1037 -9.04 -18.70 12.55
C ARG A 1037 -9.84 -17.96 13.60
N TYR A 1038 -9.17 -17.57 14.68
CA TYR A 1038 -9.87 -17.02 15.82
C TYR A 1038 -9.07 -16.00 16.63
N LEU A 1039 -7.90 -16.37 17.14
CA LEU A 1039 -6.95 -15.40 17.68
C LEU A 1039 -6.55 -14.39 16.59
N PHE A 1040 -6.65 -14.78 15.31
CA PHE A 1040 -6.32 -13.97 14.14
C PHE A 1040 -7.49 -13.96 13.16
N PRO A 1041 -8.58 -13.23 13.45
CA PRO A 1041 -9.78 -13.27 12.63
C PRO A 1041 -9.53 -12.73 11.22
N LEU A 1042 -10.32 -13.21 10.26
CA LEU A 1042 -10.41 -12.52 8.98
C LEU A 1042 -11.28 -11.29 9.14
N TYR A 1043 -10.88 -10.23 8.48
CA TYR A 1043 -11.53 -8.93 8.47
C TYR A 1043 -11.96 -8.65 7.04
N SER A 1044 -13.26 -8.71 6.80
CA SER A 1044 -13.84 -8.36 5.50
C SER A 1044 -13.59 -6.87 5.20
N ILE A 1045 -13.45 -6.55 3.91
CA ILE A 1045 -13.41 -5.16 3.42
C ILE A 1045 -14.80 -4.55 3.25
N GLY A 1046 -15.84 -5.40 3.25
CA GLY A 1046 -17.23 -5.08 2.97
C GLY A 1046 -17.52 -4.90 1.47
N ASP A 1047 -18.80 -4.98 1.10
CA ASP A 1047 -19.27 -4.46 -0.18
C ASP A 1047 -19.09 -2.95 -0.20
N ASN A 1048 -18.37 -2.45 -1.20
CA ASN A 1048 -18.21 -1.03 -1.49
C ASN A 1048 -18.26 -0.84 -3.01
N ALA A 1049 -18.75 0.32 -3.47
CA ALA A 1049 -18.33 1.09 -4.66
C ALA A 1049 -17.52 0.40 -5.80
N ASN A 1050 -16.38 -0.16 -5.40
CA ASN A 1050 -15.16 -0.38 -6.12
C ASN A 1050 -14.46 -1.69 -5.68
N SER A 1051 -15.13 -2.55 -4.90
CA SER A 1051 -14.53 -3.75 -4.33
C SER A 1051 -15.27 -5.06 -4.59
N ILE A 1052 -14.51 -6.14 -4.77
CA ILE A 1052 -15.00 -7.52 -4.86
C ILE A 1052 -14.28 -8.36 -3.80
N GLU A 1053 -15.00 -8.79 -2.78
CA GLU A 1053 -14.55 -9.86 -1.88
C GLU A 1053 -15.03 -11.19 -2.47
N ALA A 1054 -14.13 -12.16 -2.67
CA ALA A 1054 -14.42 -13.45 -3.32
C ALA A 1054 -13.85 -14.62 -2.51
N GLY A 1055 -14.59 -15.72 -2.39
CA GLY A 1055 -14.17 -16.89 -1.63
C GLY A 1055 -13.40 -17.88 -2.49
N PHE A 1056 -12.31 -18.44 -1.96
CA PHE A 1056 -11.52 -19.49 -2.58
C PHE A 1056 -11.47 -20.75 -1.72
N ILE A 1057 -11.50 -21.91 -2.38
CA ILE A 1057 -11.29 -23.20 -1.75
C ILE A 1057 -9.86 -23.26 -1.25
N GLY A 1058 -9.67 -23.55 0.04
CA GLY A 1058 -8.39 -23.34 0.69
C GLY A 1058 -8.46 -22.80 2.13
N ALA A 1059 -7.38 -23.06 2.85
CA ALA A 1059 -6.93 -22.42 4.09
C ALA A 1059 -5.98 -21.22 3.86
N HIS A 1060 -5.36 -20.66 4.93
CA HIS A 1060 -4.37 -19.57 4.82
C HIS A 1060 -3.32 -19.87 3.75
N GLY A 1061 -2.57 -20.96 3.92
CA GLY A 1061 -1.49 -21.35 3.03
C GLY A 1061 -1.96 -21.90 1.70
N ASP A 1062 -3.23 -22.29 1.56
CA ASP A 1062 -3.82 -22.62 0.26
C ASP A 1062 -4.21 -21.38 -0.55
N LEU A 1063 -4.20 -20.17 0.05
CA LEU A 1063 -4.32 -18.90 -0.68
C LEU A 1063 -3.00 -18.13 -0.72
N GLY A 1064 -2.26 -18.07 0.38
CA GLY A 1064 -0.98 -17.37 0.49
C GLY A 1064 0.24 -18.21 0.13
N GLY A 1065 0.10 -19.52 -0.08
CA GLY A 1065 1.18 -20.47 -0.42
C GLY A 1065 2.07 -20.91 0.77
N GLY A 1066 1.64 -20.69 2.01
CA GLY A 1066 2.42 -20.78 3.26
C GLY A 1066 2.86 -22.15 3.77
N TYR A 1067 3.03 -23.17 2.91
CA TYR A 1067 3.46 -24.53 3.28
C TYR A 1067 4.83 -24.89 2.66
N PRO A 1068 5.93 -24.91 3.44
CA PRO A 1068 7.26 -25.30 2.93
C PRO A 1068 7.69 -26.75 3.20
N GLN A 1069 6.98 -27.52 4.05
CA GLN A 1069 7.43 -28.83 4.57
C GLN A 1069 6.65 -30.05 4.03
N ASP A 1070 6.11 -29.94 2.82
CA ASP A 1070 5.54 -31.08 2.07
C ASP A 1070 6.47 -31.43 0.88
N PRO A 1071 7.12 -32.60 0.85
CA PRO A 1071 7.94 -33.03 -0.29
C PRO A 1071 7.17 -33.22 -1.59
N GLU A 1072 5.84 -33.35 -1.52
CA GLU A 1072 4.93 -33.33 -2.66
C GLU A 1072 4.27 -31.95 -2.87
N SER A 1073 4.76 -30.86 -2.23
CA SER A 1073 4.33 -29.46 -2.51
C SER A 1073 4.65 -28.98 -3.93
N GLU A 1074 5.19 -29.85 -4.77
CA GLU A 1074 5.35 -29.66 -6.20
C GLU A 1074 4.03 -29.38 -6.94
N ALA A 1075 2.86 -29.43 -6.29
CA ALA A 1075 1.65 -28.77 -6.78
C ALA A 1075 0.98 -27.97 -5.65
N LYS A 1076 0.73 -26.67 -5.87
CA LYS A 1076 -0.09 -25.81 -4.99
C LYS A 1076 -1.31 -25.22 -5.72
N PRO A 1077 -2.20 -26.02 -6.38
CA PRO A 1077 -3.11 -25.45 -7.37
C PRO A 1077 -4.14 -24.49 -6.77
N LEU A 1078 -4.54 -24.65 -5.50
CA LEU A 1078 -5.48 -23.73 -4.84
C LEU A 1078 -4.90 -22.32 -4.69
N SER A 1079 -3.61 -22.21 -4.34
CA SER A 1079 -2.96 -20.90 -4.23
C SER A 1079 -2.64 -20.33 -5.60
N ASP A 1080 -2.34 -21.21 -6.56
CA ASP A 1080 -2.18 -20.87 -7.99
C ASP A 1080 -3.48 -20.25 -8.57
N ILE A 1081 -4.66 -20.77 -8.21
CA ILE A 1081 -5.97 -20.25 -8.64
C ILE A 1081 -6.30 -18.89 -7.99
N ALA A 1082 -6.06 -18.73 -6.68
CA ALA A 1082 -6.28 -17.44 -6.01
C ALA A 1082 -5.32 -16.35 -6.54
N LEU A 1083 -4.11 -16.77 -6.91
CA LEU A 1083 -3.09 -15.99 -7.61
C LEU A 1083 -3.53 -15.60 -9.03
N GLU A 1084 -4.06 -16.53 -9.85
CA GLU A 1084 -4.64 -16.18 -11.17
C GLU A 1084 -5.80 -15.20 -11.04
N TRP A 1085 -6.71 -15.37 -10.09
CA TRP A 1085 -7.85 -14.47 -9.95
C TRP A 1085 -7.42 -13.02 -9.63
N ILE A 1086 -6.42 -12.87 -8.76
CA ILE A 1086 -5.82 -11.55 -8.48
C ILE A 1086 -5.11 -11.01 -9.73
N LEU A 1087 -4.42 -11.86 -10.48
CA LEU A 1087 -3.73 -11.46 -11.72
C LEU A 1087 -4.69 -11.07 -12.85
N TRP A 1088 -5.81 -11.78 -13.01
CA TRP A 1088 -6.89 -11.46 -13.94
C TRP A 1088 -7.51 -10.10 -13.61
N ASN A 1089 -7.90 -9.88 -12.34
CA ASN A 1089 -8.42 -8.59 -11.89
C ASN A 1089 -7.38 -7.46 -12.02
N ALA A 1090 -6.11 -7.74 -11.73
CA ALA A 1090 -5.01 -6.80 -11.87
C ALA A 1090 -4.81 -6.39 -13.35
N ARG A 1091 -4.81 -7.35 -14.27
CA ARG A 1091 -4.72 -7.08 -15.72
C ARG A 1091 -5.95 -6.36 -16.26
N ALA A 1092 -7.14 -6.62 -15.72
CA ALA A 1092 -8.35 -5.86 -16.03
C ALA A 1092 -8.21 -4.36 -15.66
N GLN A 1093 -7.37 -4.03 -14.66
CA GLN A 1093 -6.97 -2.65 -14.34
C GLN A 1093 -5.62 -2.22 -14.99
N GLY A 1094 -5.08 -3.02 -15.91
CA GLY A 1094 -3.86 -2.71 -16.68
C GLY A 1094 -2.55 -2.86 -15.91
N LEU A 1095 -2.49 -3.65 -14.83
CA LEU A 1095 -1.23 -3.95 -14.13
C LEU A 1095 -0.41 -4.95 -14.97
N ASN A 1096 0.87 -4.63 -15.22
CA ASN A 1096 1.71 -5.51 -16.03
C ASN A 1096 2.43 -6.54 -15.16
N PHE A 1097 1.72 -7.62 -14.85
CA PHE A 1097 2.28 -8.81 -14.25
C PHE A 1097 2.63 -9.84 -15.32
N ARG A 1098 3.87 -10.35 -15.26
CA ARG A 1098 4.21 -11.74 -15.62
C ARG A 1098 3.18 -12.64 -14.93
N ASP A 1099 2.72 -13.71 -15.55
CA ASP A 1099 2.03 -14.73 -14.78
C ASP A 1099 3.07 -15.63 -14.05
N PRO A 1100 2.65 -16.67 -13.31
CA PRO A 1100 3.54 -17.53 -12.51
C PRO A 1100 3.81 -18.91 -13.14
N GLN A 1101 4.29 -19.91 -12.39
CA GLN A 1101 4.58 -21.25 -12.93
C GLN A 1101 3.49 -22.25 -12.56
N LEU A 1102 2.24 -21.92 -12.89
CA LEU A 1102 1.05 -22.56 -12.34
C LEU A 1102 0.84 -23.97 -12.87
N LYS A 1103 0.65 -24.96 -12.00
CA LYS A 1103 0.69 -26.38 -12.40
C LYS A 1103 -0.72 -26.95 -12.55
N SER A 1104 -1.11 -27.21 -13.80
CA SER A 1104 -2.38 -27.81 -14.17
C SER A 1104 -2.52 -29.26 -13.66
N GLY A 1105 -3.74 -29.62 -13.29
CA GLY A 1105 -4.14 -30.97 -12.89
C GLY A 1105 -5.65 -31.09 -12.87
N SER A 1106 -6.18 -32.31 -12.74
CA SER A 1106 -7.64 -32.52 -12.54
C SER A 1106 -8.06 -32.35 -11.08
N TYR A 1107 -7.12 -32.28 -10.14
CA TYR A 1107 -7.39 -32.07 -8.72
C TYR A 1107 -6.29 -31.31 -8.00
N ALA A 1108 -6.64 -30.73 -6.85
CA ALA A 1108 -5.72 -30.08 -5.91
C ALA A 1108 -5.84 -30.69 -4.50
N TYR A 1109 -4.84 -30.51 -3.65
CA TYR A 1109 -4.95 -30.78 -2.22
C TYR A 1109 -5.21 -29.49 -1.43
N MET A 1110 -6.02 -29.62 -0.38
CA MET A 1110 -6.28 -28.58 0.62
C MET A 1110 -5.67 -29.03 1.96
N HIS A 1111 -5.12 -28.10 2.75
CA HIS A 1111 -4.29 -28.40 3.92
C HIS A 1111 -4.96 -28.00 5.26
N ASP A 1112 -4.28 -28.16 6.40
CA ASP A 1112 -4.76 -27.76 7.74
C ASP A 1112 -3.63 -27.15 8.61
N GLU A 1113 -3.81 -25.91 9.07
CA GLU A 1113 -2.78 -25.12 9.79
C GLU A 1113 -2.77 -25.31 11.31
N ASN A 1114 -3.11 -26.51 11.78
CA ASN A 1114 -3.23 -26.79 13.20
C ASN A 1114 -1.85 -27.06 13.87
N THR A 1115 -0.94 -26.10 13.81
CA THR A 1115 0.40 -26.15 14.44
C THR A 1115 0.43 -25.49 15.82
N SER A 1116 1.03 -26.16 16.80
CA SER A 1116 1.40 -25.69 18.16
C SER A 1116 0.29 -25.09 19.05
N PHE A 1117 -0.41 -24.04 18.63
CA PHE A 1117 -1.57 -23.46 19.30
C PHE A 1117 -2.87 -24.14 18.81
N ASN A 1118 -3.07 -25.37 19.32
CA ASN A 1118 -4.05 -26.40 18.93
C ASN A 1118 -5.56 -26.04 19.06
N THR A 1119 -5.91 -24.75 19.04
CA THR A 1119 -7.27 -24.19 19.22
C THR A 1119 -7.59 -22.97 18.34
N ASP A 1120 -6.60 -22.30 17.73
CA ASP A 1120 -6.83 -21.11 16.89
C ASP A 1120 -7.39 -21.50 15.51
N ARG A 1121 -6.54 -22.15 14.71
CA ARG A 1121 -6.76 -22.52 13.31
C ARG A 1121 -7.37 -23.91 13.22
N ARG A 1122 -8.27 -24.07 12.25
CA ARG A 1122 -8.79 -25.37 11.78
C ARG A 1122 -9.27 -25.20 10.36
N VAL A 1123 -9.08 -26.18 9.51
CA VAL A 1123 -9.60 -26.16 8.13
C VAL A 1123 -10.74 -27.15 7.96
N GLN A 1124 -11.85 -26.69 7.38
CA GLN A 1124 -13.16 -27.30 7.57
C GLN A 1124 -14.00 -27.28 6.28
N ASN A 1125 -14.14 -28.44 5.64
CA ASN A 1125 -14.93 -28.65 4.41
C ASN A 1125 -16.43 -28.76 4.61
N TYR A 1126 -16.90 -28.76 5.85
CA TYR A 1126 -18.26 -29.17 6.19
C TYR A 1126 -19.02 -28.08 6.95
N PRO A 1127 -20.35 -27.96 6.73
CA PRO A 1127 -21.28 -27.33 7.67
C PRO A 1127 -21.49 -28.23 8.92
N LEU A 1128 -22.04 -27.69 10.01
CA LEU A 1128 -21.77 -28.18 11.38
C LEU A 1128 -22.92 -27.82 12.39
N PRO A 1129 -22.98 -28.31 13.65
CA PRO A 1129 -24.12 -28.13 14.60
C PRO A 1129 -23.81 -27.45 15.97
N PHE A 1130 -24.37 -26.24 16.12
CA PHE A 1130 -24.36 -25.17 17.16
C PHE A 1130 -23.78 -25.33 18.58
N SER A 1131 -22.98 -24.34 19.02
CA SER A 1131 -22.56 -24.01 20.41
C SER A 1131 -22.05 -22.54 20.56
N LEU A 1132 -21.95 -21.96 21.77
CA LEU A 1132 -22.44 -20.59 22.13
C LEU A 1132 -21.48 -19.41 22.55
N GLU A 1133 -20.19 -19.56 22.87
CA GLU A 1133 -19.46 -18.67 23.85
C GLU A 1133 -18.23 -17.74 23.43
N HIS A 1134 -18.12 -17.10 22.23
CA HIS A 1134 -16.83 -16.49 21.66
C HIS A 1134 -16.70 -14.86 21.43
N GLN A 1135 -16.36 -13.99 20.41
CA GLN A 1135 -17.06 -13.30 19.24
C GLN A 1135 -16.25 -12.60 18.05
N LEU A 1136 -15.62 -13.33 17.12
CA LEU A 1136 -14.97 -12.92 15.84
C LEU A 1136 -14.98 -13.99 14.72
N ARG A 1137 -14.86 -15.27 15.11
CA ARG A 1137 -15.28 -16.44 14.35
C ARG A 1137 -16.60 -16.28 13.55
N GLN A 1138 -17.76 -16.09 14.20
CA GLN A 1138 -18.98 -15.27 13.84
C GLN A 1138 -18.81 -13.86 13.27
N ALA A 1139 -17.70 -13.61 12.58
CA ALA A 1139 -17.56 -12.60 11.54
C ALA A 1139 -17.02 -13.19 10.21
N GLN A 1140 -16.41 -14.39 10.19
CA GLN A 1140 -16.01 -15.10 8.96
C GLN A 1140 -17.17 -15.84 8.27
N ALA A 1141 -17.33 -17.17 8.37
CA ALA A 1141 -18.28 -18.02 7.62
C ALA A 1141 -19.84 -17.81 7.71
N LEU A 1142 -20.32 -16.59 7.95
CA LEU A 1142 -21.67 -16.01 7.75
C LEU A 1142 -21.43 -14.76 6.86
N HIS A 1143 -20.27 -14.66 6.21
CA HIS A 1143 -19.93 -13.62 5.29
C HIS A 1143 -20.18 -14.22 3.92
N PRO A 1144 -21.25 -13.80 3.21
CA PRO A 1144 -21.91 -14.56 2.15
C PRO A 1144 -20.96 -15.22 1.15
N VAL A 1145 -19.92 -14.46 0.79
CA VAL A 1145 -18.79 -14.80 -0.06
C VAL A 1145 -18.00 -16.07 0.33
N TYR A 1146 -17.78 -16.36 1.62
CA TYR A 1146 -16.74 -17.33 2.05
C TYR A 1146 -17.06 -18.27 3.22
N GLY A 1147 -18.30 -18.36 3.70
CA GLY A 1147 -18.68 -19.40 4.67
C GLY A 1147 -19.23 -20.69 4.08
N GLN A 1148 -20.14 -21.35 4.82
CA GLN A 1148 -20.79 -22.61 4.48
C GLN A 1148 -22.08 -22.47 3.63
N SER A 1149 -22.27 -21.37 2.90
CA SER A 1149 -23.11 -21.31 1.69
C SER A 1149 -22.20 -21.54 0.49
N ALA A 1150 -21.27 -20.62 0.24
CA ALA A 1150 -20.21 -20.78 -0.75
C ALA A 1150 -19.50 -22.16 -0.62
N ARG A 1151 -19.12 -22.59 0.60
CA ARG A 1151 -18.57 -23.94 0.80
C ARG A 1151 -19.55 -25.09 0.70
N ARG A 1152 -20.85 -24.85 0.82
CA ARG A 1152 -21.87 -25.88 0.58
C ARG A 1152 -22.07 -26.10 -0.92
N GLU A 1153 -21.97 -25.04 -1.71
CA GLU A 1153 -21.96 -25.09 -3.17
C GLU A 1153 -20.71 -25.83 -3.66
N VAL A 1154 -19.52 -25.44 -3.20
CA VAL A 1154 -18.26 -26.12 -3.60
C VAL A 1154 -18.08 -27.52 -3.01
N ARG A 1155 -18.84 -27.87 -1.96
CA ARG A 1155 -18.74 -29.17 -1.26
C ARG A 1155 -18.89 -30.37 -2.19
N ALA A 1156 -19.69 -30.23 -3.25
CA ALA A 1156 -20.00 -31.30 -4.18
C ALA A 1156 -18.74 -31.88 -4.85
N PHE A 1157 -17.68 -31.07 -4.95
CA PHE A 1157 -16.42 -31.42 -5.60
C PHE A 1157 -15.20 -31.35 -4.66
N ILE A 1158 -15.42 -31.48 -3.34
CA ILE A 1158 -14.35 -31.67 -2.34
C ILE A 1158 -14.46 -33.05 -1.68
N ASN A 1159 -13.50 -33.93 -1.99
CA ASN A 1159 -13.36 -35.25 -1.39
C ASN A 1159 -12.40 -35.23 -0.20
N THR A 1160 -12.92 -35.42 1.03
CA THR A 1160 -12.10 -35.51 2.25
C THR A 1160 -11.71 -36.95 2.62
N LYS A 1161 -12.10 -37.97 1.84
CA LYS A 1161 -11.78 -39.38 2.11
C LYS A 1161 -10.41 -39.74 1.53
N LEU A 1162 -9.38 -39.07 2.03
CA LEU A 1162 -7.98 -39.32 1.71
C LEU A 1162 -7.51 -40.63 2.36
N ASN A 1163 -6.64 -41.39 1.70
CA ASN A 1163 -6.00 -42.57 2.29
C ASN A 1163 -4.77 -42.19 3.16
N ALA A 1164 -4.21 -43.14 3.92
CA ALA A 1164 -3.13 -42.88 4.87
C ALA A 1164 -1.80 -42.39 4.25
N ALA A 1165 -1.58 -42.53 2.94
CA ALA A 1165 -0.48 -41.88 2.23
C ALA A 1165 -0.83 -40.44 1.81
N GLU A 1166 -2.08 -40.20 1.38
CA GLU A 1166 -2.59 -38.87 0.98
C GLU A 1166 -2.76 -37.90 2.17
N GLN A 1167 -3.01 -38.40 3.39
CA GLN A 1167 -3.19 -37.58 4.61
C GLN A 1167 -1.89 -37.00 5.21
N LYS A 1168 -0.74 -37.20 4.56
CA LYS A 1168 0.55 -36.66 5.05
C LYS A 1168 0.60 -35.13 4.88
N HIS A 1169 1.57 -34.50 5.54
CA HIS A 1169 1.89 -33.07 5.41
C HIS A 1169 0.65 -32.15 5.58
N ASN A 1170 -0.20 -32.48 6.56
CA ASN A 1170 -1.43 -31.78 6.92
C ASN A 1170 -2.51 -31.69 5.83
N ARG A 1171 -2.47 -32.54 4.79
CA ARG A 1171 -3.51 -32.61 3.76
C ARG A 1171 -4.83 -33.10 4.33
N SER A 1172 -5.89 -32.31 4.13
CA SER A 1172 -7.22 -32.53 4.72
C SER A 1172 -8.30 -32.88 3.69
N ALA A 1173 -8.12 -32.52 2.40
CA ALA A 1173 -8.99 -32.96 1.31
C ALA A 1173 -8.34 -32.86 -0.09
N LYS A 1174 -9.04 -33.43 -1.07
CA LYS A 1174 -8.77 -33.33 -2.51
C LYS A 1174 -9.95 -32.62 -3.20
N VAL A 1175 -9.66 -31.58 -3.97
CA VAL A 1175 -10.63 -30.73 -4.69
C VAL A 1175 -10.57 -31.08 -6.17
N ASP A 1176 -11.70 -31.38 -6.80
CA ASP A 1176 -11.79 -31.54 -8.26
C ASP A 1176 -11.77 -30.15 -8.91
N LEU A 1177 -10.82 -29.94 -9.84
CA LEU A 1177 -10.56 -28.63 -10.41
C LEU A 1177 -11.48 -28.28 -11.58
N GLU A 1178 -11.97 -29.25 -12.35
CA GLU A 1178 -12.89 -28.92 -13.46
C GLU A 1178 -14.23 -28.40 -12.92
N ALA A 1179 -14.76 -29.05 -11.88
CA ALA A 1179 -15.95 -28.60 -11.19
C ALA A 1179 -15.73 -27.26 -10.45
N TYR A 1180 -14.54 -27.04 -9.88
CA TYR A 1180 -14.20 -25.76 -9.25
C TYR A 1180 -14.11 -24.61 -10.26
N TYR A 1181 -13.51 -24.84 -11.43
CA TYR A 1181 -13.38 -23.83 -12.48
C TYR A 1181 -14.75 -23.44 -13.03
N LEU A 1182 -15.67 -24.40 -13.18
CA LEU A 1182 -17.06 -24.15 -13.57
C LEU A 1182 -17.86 -23.39 -12.50
N TRP A 1183 -17.59 -23.61 -11.20
CA TRP A 1183 -18.22 -22.83 -10.13
C TRP A 1183 -17.66 -21.41 -10.05
N LEU A 1184 -16.36 -21.20 -10.26
CA LEU A 1184 -15.74 -19.87 -10.36
C LEU A 1184 -16.32 -19.07 -11.54
N ASP A 1185 -16.48 -19.71 -12.70
CA ASP A 1185 -17.10 -19.09 -13.89
C ASP A 1185 -18.55 -18.66 -13.63
N GLN A 1186 -19.31 -19.49 -12.90
CA GLN A 1186 -20.70 -19.20 -12.55
C GLN A 1186 -20.86 -18.12 -11.46
N THR A 1187 -19.91 -18.00 -10.51
CA THR A 1187 -20.02 -17.11 -9.35
C THR A 1187 -19.23 -15.80 -9.47
N LEU A 1188 -18.12 -15.80 -10.21
CA LEU A 1188 -17.23 -14.64 -10.40
C LEU A 1188 -17.15 -14.18 -11.87
N HIS A 1189 -17.80 -14.90 -12.80
CA HIS A 1189 -17.71 -14.66 -14.26
C HIS A 1189 -16.27 -14.67 -14.78
N TRP A 1190 -15.49 -15.58 -14.20
CA TRP A 1190 -14.09 -15.84 -14.52
C TRP A 1190 -13.73 -17.30 -14.30
N ARG A 1191 -12.95 -17.86 -15.21
CA ARG A 1191 -12.44 -19.23 -15.15
C ARG A 1191 -10.90 -19.19 -15.18
N PRO A 1192 -10.20 -20.01 -14.37
CA PRO A 1192 -8.77 -20.29 -14.57
C PRO A 1192 -8.50 -20.98 -15.91
N ASP A 1193 -7.35 -20.73 -16.52
CA ASP A 1193 -6.95 -21.22 -17.86
C ASP A 1193 -6.18 -22.57 -17.85
#